data_AF-A0A813PXG7-F1
#
_entry.id   AF-A0A813PXG7-F1
#
_cell.length_a   1.000
_cell.length_b   1.000
_cell.length_c   1.000
_cell.angle_alpha   90.00
_cell.angle_beta   90.00
_cell.angle_gamma   90.00
#
_symmetry.space_group_name_H-M   'P 1'
#
loop_
_entity.id
_entity.type
_entity.pdbx_description
1 polymer ?
#
loop_
_entity_poly.entity_id
_entity_poly.type
_entity_poly.pdbx_seq_one_letter_code
_entity_poly.pdbx_strand_id
1 'polypeptide(L)'
;MASTSDRGRARGRGRARPTQPLDNDETRPGGAAQLEQSQLSSNVELITGAGESLNPALPSQTSIPTQSSASTTEKPRRGAPVVMKSAPRGTGLSGLVPEFAALNVGRSNTRSVPYTSSQQIQQQSIEKRGTSGDPIQLIANYIRILATPTWELFQYHIDFQPEVEQRKMRRELIAQHRDLFKDVAFDGTTMYAFDDLGDEKSLMGRNPGTGQEIQILLKKTAKNSPESPNFFHLANLIVRKLLELTGMKLIGRNYYQYDRKLDLERYKLTLFPGFMTNVNIFEGSLMINVDLSHKILNKTTVYQRLQDIFNQQRDYKKAQDLATKELVGEIVLTTYNNKTYKIDEIAWDQDPTHQFQMRDGSQWSFMKYYQEKYQLQIDDPAQPLLVSKPSKRDRRAGITTPLLLIPELCCVTGISDVMRSDFMFMKEMASHTHVDPATRYGRLNEFINDIHSNPECQKELNKWNIRLDDELVQFESRVLDAEQILYADRIVKYNYEEADWSREGTPLPNDRSETYYDALAKKVRQDTELVVCILSNNRKDRYDTLKKYLCLDNPVPSQMVLTKTISRKNQLMSVATKIGIQLNAKLGGEIWGVSIPTKTLMVIGMDSYHDLKRRTSSVGAFVASTNQTLTKFYSRIIYQRTTQELMDGLTQCLTDALKEYHRNNNCLPEKIVLYRDGVSDGQLAIIAEHELPQIVETFPKIMPGYEPKLAVVIVKKRGNARFFQRSGRSILNPAPGTIIDHTVTNTDWYDFYLISQCARQGTVSPTHYNVIWDRTNFKVDHMQRLTYKLCHLYYNWPGTIRVPAVCQLGALQCLQIRHETTNTTQTSPSTDLATLKRSNLMDFFDTSDTMADSKIIHGRWWHMDELRLKSNEDLHKLWYVLLKERNVLLTMEEEFRYQHELFPNPERIDKIEESMRNILNVVRERNIAYNLLETGKTGEQQPIFRKTSFGLLRFYKPKHHIVPPHMNTWYKLLWGNRKPSKWTKIMERRYNEVKNNEEHLEMERIKKVVDNVIQKYPHLEKDREFVMERYKERLECEFVEIPDRFKNRPKLKPHETVWDEDEFYKKGVYDDPNKDDYEIVVKK
;
A
#
# COMPACT_ATOMS: atom_id res chain seq x y z
N MET A 1 40.85 -42.18 12.06
CA MET A 1 40.82 -43.43 11.27
C MET A 1 39.47 -44.11 11.49
N ALA A 2 38.98 -44.93 10.55
CA ALA A 2 37.75 -45.74 10.59
C ALA A 2 36.42 -44.95 10.83
N SER A 3 35.47 -44.85 9.90
CA SER A 3 34.63 -45.86 9.20
C SER A 3 33.59 -46.52 10.13
N THR A 4 32.28 -46.20 10.12
CA THR A 4 31.24 -46.40 9.08
C THR A 4 30.79 -47.86 8.83
N SER A 5 29.59 -48.19 9.30
CA SER A 5 28.67 -49.21 8.75
C SER A 5 27.22 -48.82 9.16
N ASP A 6 26.14 -48.93 8.37
CA ASP A 6 25.53 -50.03 7.56
C ASP A 6 24.92 -51.17 8.43
N ARG A 7 23.76 -51.79 8.11
CA ARG A 7 22.64 -51.48 7.19
C ARG A 7 21.44 -52.46 7.40
N GLY A 8 20.25 -52.10 6.92
CA GLY A 8 19.09 -53.01 6.70
C GLY A 8 18.08 -53.08 7.86
N ARG A 9 16.74 -53.07 7.70
CA ARG A 9 15.73 -53.60 6.73
C ARG A 9 15.12 -54.96 7.13
N ALA A 10 13.86 -54.92 7.58
CA ALA A 10 12.87 -56.00 7.42
C ALA A 10 11.42 -55.45 7.38
N ARG A 11 10.49 -56.23 6.83
CA ARG A 11 9.01 -56.08 6.84
C ARG A 11 8.44 -57.45 7.31
N GLY A 12 7.27 -57.63 7.92
CA GLY A 12 6.14 -56.76 8.30
C GLY A 12 4.82 -57.58 8.28
N ARG A 13 3.67 -56.93 8.60
CA ARG A 13 2.26 -57.46 8.57
C ARG A 13 1.86 -58.45 9.68
N GLY A 14 0.67 -58.26 10.27
CA GLY A 14 0.03 -59.14 11.27
C GLY A 14 -1.22 -58.46 11.86
N ARG A 15 -2.28 -59.21 12.22
CA ARG A 15 -3.62 -58.60 12.45
C ARG A 15 -4.66 -59.54 13.11
N ALA A 16 -5.44 -58.99 14.05
CA ALA A 16 -6.87 -59.25 14.36
C ALA A 16 -7.31 -60.20 15.52
N ARG A 17 -8.21 -59.63 16.37
CA ARG A 17 -9.41 -60.23 17.05
C ARG A 17 -9.20 -61.31 18.15
N PRO A 18 -10.24 -61.68 18.95
CA PRO A 18 -11.63 -61.18 19.08
C PRO A 18 -11.83 -60.40 20.43
N THR A 19 -12.87 -60.38 21.29
CA THR A 19 -14.21 -61.05 21.41
C THR A 19 -15.30 -60.15 22.07
N GLN A 20 -16.08 -60.62 23.06
CA GLN A 20 -17.37 -60.09 23.57
C GLN A 20 -17.69 -60.68 24.98
N PRO A 21 -18.75 -60.29 25.73
CA PRO A 21 -20.12 -60.82 25.52
C PRO A 21 -21.28 -59.80 25.72
N LEU A 22 -22.53 -60.29 25.67
CA LEU A 22 -23.82 -59.62 25.88
C LEU A 22 -24.67 -60.43 26.89
N ASP A 23 -25.79 -59.88 27.39
CA ASP A 23 -27.16 -60.42 27.19
C ASP A 23 -28.24 -59.56 27.89
N ASN A 24 -29.52 -59.83 27.61
CA ASN A 24 -30.70 -59.04 28.02
C ASN A 24 -31.58 -59.82 29.02
N ASP A 25 -32.49 -59.14 29.76
CA ASP A 25 -33.95 -59.22 29.48
C ASP A 25 -34.84 -58.39 30.45
N GLU A 26 -36.07 -58.19 29.96
CA GLU A 26 -37.38 -57.70 30.47
C GLU A 26 -37.69 -57.59 32.00
N THR A 27 -38.76 -56.93 32.50
CA THR A 27 -40.04 -56.44 31.89
C THR A 27 -40.60 -55.14 32.58
N ARG A 28 -41.81 -54.69 32.17
CA ARG A 28 -42.61 -53.49 32.64
C ARG A 28 -43.40 -53.73 33.95
N PRO A 29 -44.11 -52.75 34.59
CA PRO A 29 -44.52 -51.36 34.19
C PRO A 29 -44.11 -50.27 35.23
N GLY A 30 -44.54 -48.99 35.20
CA GLY A 30 -45.31 -48.17 34.22
C GLY A 30 -46.57 -47.47 34.80
N GLY A 31 -46.72 -46.14 34.62
CA GLY A 31 -47.88 -45.31 35.06
C GLY A 31 -47.73 -43.81 34.72
N ALA A 32 -48.81 -43.00 34.74
CA ALA A 32 -48.79 -41.59 34.30
C ALA A 32 -49.89 -40.67 34.92
N ALA A 33 -49.55 -39.40 35.16
CA ALA A 33 -50.38 -38.19 35.28
C ALA A 33 -49.43 -36.97 35.14
N GLN A 34 -49.69 -35.81 34.50
CA GLN A 34 -50.83 -34.87 34.42
C GLN A 34 -51.03 -33.92 35.62
N LEU A 35 -50.87 -32.62 35.29
CA LEU A 35 -51.49 -31.38 35.82
C LEU A 35 -52.17 -31.40 37.20
N GLU A 36 -51.85 -30.38 38.01
CA GLU A 36 -52.88 -29.37 38.37
C GLU A 36 -52.27 -28.01 38.77
N GLN A 37 -53.10 -26.96 38.72
CA GLN A 37 -52.84 -25.64 39.32
C GLN A 37 -53.71 -25.50 40.57
N SER A 38 -53.25 -24.78 41.58
CA SER A 38 -54.13 -24.24 42.62
C SER A 38 -54.08 -22.71 42.62
N GLN A 39 -55.26 -22.10 42.64
CA GLN A 39 -55.45 -20.66 42.76
C GLN A 39 -55.63 -20.27 44.23
N LEU A 40 -55.35 -19.02 44.55
CA LEU A 40 -56.01 -18.33 45.66
C LEU A 40 -56.42 -16.95 45.16
N SER A 41 -57.71 -16.66 45.20
CA SER A 41 -58.34 -15.55 44.49
C SER A 41 -59.03 -14.58 45.44
N SER A 42 -59.16 -13.33 45.00
CA SER A 42 -60.30 -12.48 45.35
C SER A 42 -60.56 -11.53 44.18
N ASN A 43 -61.83 -11.46 43.75
CA ASN A 43 -62.27 -10.60 42.66
C ASN A 43 -62.88 -9.31 43.22
N VAL A 44 -62.77 -8.19 42.49
CA VAL A 44 -63.88 -7.22 42.30
C VAL A 44 -63.77 -6.60 40.89
N GLU A 45 -64.73 -7.02 40.04
CA GLU A 45 -65.51 -6.26 39.03
C GLU A 45 -64.90 -5.28 37.99
N LEU A 46 -65.55 -5.30 36.81
CA LEU A 46 -65.52 -4.29 35.76
C LEU A 46 -66.62 -3.24 36.01
N ILE A 47 -66.33 -1.94 35.89
CA ILE A 47 -67.34 -0.87 35.80
C ILE A 47 -67.02 0.09 34.64
N THR A 48 -68.07 0.71 34.09
CA THR A 48 -68.22 1.45 32.83
C THR A 48 -67.72 2.91 32.83
N GLY A 49 -67.62 3.51 31.63
CA GLY A 49 -67.41 4.96 31.39
C GLY A 49 -66.32 5.23 30.33
N ALA A 50 -66.47 6.00 29.25
CA ALA A 50 -67.51 6.93 28.74
C ALA A 50 -67.70 8.26 29.52
N GLY A 51 -67.68 9.38 28.79
CA GLY A 51 -67.51 10.77 29.30
C GLY A 51 -66.06 11.23 29.12
N GLU A 52 -65.66 12.25 28.35
CA GLU A 52 -66.33 13.43 27.75
C GLU A 52 -66.61 14.59 28.75
N SER A 53 -66.62 15.83 28.23
CA SER A 53 -66.62 17.14 28.94
C SER A 53 -65.26 17.57 29.56
N LEU A 54 -64.89 18.86 29.66
CA LEU A 54 -65.42 20.09 29.06
C LEU A 54 -64.34 21.21 29.04
N ASN A 55 -64.50 22.22 28.17
CA ASN A 55 -63.77 23.50 28.26
C ASN A 55 -64.40 24.41 29.33
N PRO A 56 -63.64 25.40 29.83
CA PRO A 56 -64.15 26.78 29.86
C PRO A 56 -63.25 27.77 29.10
N ALA A 57 -63.71 29.00 28.88
CA ALA A 57 -63.21 29.90 27.84
C ALA A 57 -62.62 31.25 28.34
N LEU A 58 -62.10 32.00 27.35
CA LEU A 58 -61.66 33.41 27.28
C LEU A 58 -62.34 34.42 28.22
N PRO A 59 -61.67 35.58 28.43
CA PRO A 59 -62.24 36.83 27.89
C PRO A 59 -61.24 37.85 27.27
N SER A 60 -61.63 38.44 26.12
CA SER A 60 -61.57 39.86 25.64
C SER A 60 -60.47 40.87 26.07
N GLN A 61 -60.09 41.96 25.36
CA GLN A 61 -60.31 42.51 23.98
C GLN A 61 -59.41 43.78 23.75
N THR A 62 -59.54 44.46 22.59
CA THR A 62 -59.04 45.81 22.15
C THR A 62 -57.67 45.88 21.44
N SER A 63 -57.39 46.78 20.46
CA SER A 63 -58.24 47.49 19.45
C SER A 63 -57.36 48.11 18.33
N ILE A 64 -57.95 48.50 17.18
CA ILE A 64 -57.25 48.98 15.94
C ILE A 64 -57.04 50.52 15.92
N PRO A 65 -56.20 51.08 15.02
CA PRO A 65 -56.72 51.80 13.83
C PRO A 65 -55.89 51.64 12.51
N THR A 66 -56.16 52.44 11.47
CA THR A 66 -56.05 52.06 10.02
C THR A 66 -55.38 53.14 9.12
N GLN A 67 -55.28 52.87 7.79
CA GLN A 67 -54.91 53.75 6.62
C GLN A 67 -53.42 53.77 6.19
N SER A 68 -53.01 54.01 4.92
CA SER A 68 -53.64 53.79 3.58
C SER A 68 -52.65 54.01 2.39
N SER A 69 -53.04 53.56 1.17
CA SER A 69 -52.74 54.12 -0.18
C SER A 69 -51.33 54.18 -0.83
N ALA A 70 -51.23 53.60 -2.04
CA ALA A 70 -50.60 54.09 -3.31
C ALA A 70 -49.08 54.47 -3.41
N SER A 71 -48.40 54.54 -4.58
CA SER A 71 -48.49 53.84 -5.89
C SER A 71 -47.27 54.16 -6.80
N THR A 72 -47.10 53.44 -7.92
CA THR A 72 -46.45 53.85 -9.21
C THR A 72 -44.93 54.19 -9.32
N THR A 73 -44.34 53.81 -10.48
CA THR A 73 -43.15 54.41 -11.19
C THR A 73 -41.77 54.42 -10.48
N GLU A 74 -40.58 54.38 -11.13
CA GLU A 74 -40.18 54.07 -12.53
C GLU A 74 -38.68 53.65 -12.62
N LYS A 75 -38.23 53.24 -13.81
CA LYS A 75 -36.79 53.12 -14.22
C LYS A 75 -36.39 54.43 -14.94
N PRO A 76 -35.13 54.96 -14.90
CA PRO A 76 -34.04 54.32 -15.66
C PRO A 76 -32.54 54.63 -15.33
N ARG A 77 -31.68 53.69 -15.80
CA ARG A 77 -30.37 53.87 -16.49
C ARG A 77 -29.18 54.68 -15.90
N ARG A 78 -28.03 53.98 -15.90
CA ARG A 78 -26.65 54.40 -16.29
C ARG A 78 -25.93 55.47 -15.44
N GLY A 79 -24.82 55.04 -14.80
CA GLY A 79 -23.79 55.95 -14.26
C GLY A 79 -22.62 55.22 -13.61
N ALA A 80 -21.50 55.08 -14.33
CA ALA A 80 -20.18 54.68 -13.82
C ALA A 80 -19.11 55.32 -14.74
N PRO A 81 -17.85 55.55 -14.32
CA PRO A 81 -17.16 55.04 -13.12
C PRO A 81 -16.43 56.14 -12.27
N VAL A 82 -15.38 55.74 -11.52
CA VAL A 82 -14.20 56.52 -11.03
C VAL A 82 -14.05 56.79 -9.50
N VAL A 83 -13.31 55.88 -8.84
CA VAL A 83 -12.12 56.08 -7.95
C VAL A 83 -12.15 56.97 -6.68
N MET A 84 -12.09 56.28 -5.51
CA MET A 84 -11.34 56.55 -4.24
C MET A 84 -11.39 57.92 -3.50
N LYS A 85 -11.77 57.90 -2.20
CA LYS A 85 -10.81 57.84 -1.05
C LYS A 85 -11.46 57.71 0.36
N SER A 86 -11.00 56.71 1.13
CA SER A 86 -10.81 56.61 2.61
C SER A 86 -11.81 57.15 3.66
N ALA A 87 -12.46 56.21 4.38
CA ALA A 87 -12.43 55.99 5.86
C ALA A 87 -13.12 56.99 6.86
N PRO A 88 -13.46 56.59 8.13
CA PRO A 88 -13.70 55.25 8.72
C PRO A 88 -14.94 55.11 9.70
N ARG A 89 -15.19 53.86 10.17
CA ARG A 89 -16.12 53.39 11.26
C ARG A 89 -17.63 53.37 10.94
N GLY A 90 -18.41 52.34 11.32
CA GLY A 90 -18.09 51.02 11.90
C GLY A 90 -19.32 50.20 12.39
N THR A 91 -19.17 48.87 12.57
CA THR A 91 -20.08 47.87 13.23
C THR A 91 -21.54 47.71 12.70
N GLY A 92 -22.16 46.54 12.61
CA GLY A 92 -21.78 45.11 12.75
C GLY A 92 -22.47 44.28 11.64
N LEU A 93 -22.64 42.95 11.65
CA LEU A 93 -22.53 41.87 12.66
C LEU A 93 -22.05 40.57 11.95
N SER A 94 -21.41 39.64 12.67
CA SER A 94 -20.96 38.34 12.12
C SER A 94 -21.06 37.21 13.17
N GLY A 95 -21.09 35.94 12.74
CA GLY A 95 -21.10 34.81 13.66
C GLY A 95 -20.97 33.42 13.01
N LEU A 96 -20.32 32.51 13.75
CA LEU A 96 -20.31 31.04 13.59
C LEU A 96 -19.63 30.41 12.37
N VAL A 97 -18.33 30.72 12.17
CA VAL A 97 -17.35 29.73 11.69
C VAL A 97 -16.08 29.85 12.55
N PRO A 98 -15.55 28.76 13.16
CA PRO A 98 -14.24 28.78 13.82
C PRO A 98 -13.11 28.85 12.77
N GLU A 99 -12.30 29.90 12.83
CA GLU A 99 -11.28 30.21 11.83
C GLU A 99 -9.93 29.56 12.15
N PHE A 100 -9.56 28.51 11.41
CA PHE A 100 -8.18 28.02 11.39
C PHE A 100 -7.33 28.90 10.47
N ALA A 101 -6.45 29.72 11.07
CA ALA A 101 -5.70 30.74 10.36
C ALA A 101 -4.70 30.17 9.34
N ALA A 102 -4.69 30.74 8.14
CA ALA A 102 -3.72 30.39 7.09
C ALA A 102 -2.32 30.96 7.40
N LEU A 103 -1.28 30.14 7.20
CA LEU A 103 0.12 30.56 7.25
C LEU A 103 0.86 30.22 5.94
N ASN A 104 1.68 31.16 5.48
CA ASN A 104 2.33 31.09 4.16
C ASN A 104 3.39 29.99 4.05
N VAL A 105 3.54 29.43 2.85
CA VAL A 105 4.46 28.33 2.55
C VAL A 105 5.93 28.77 2.56
N GLY A 106 6.61 28.55 3.70
CA GLY A 106 8.07 28.59 3.82
C GLY A 106 8.64 27.18 3.99
N ARG A 107 9.64 26.78 3.20
CA ARG A 107 10.17 25.40 3.21
C ARG A 107 11.29 25.19 4.24
N SER A 108 11.22 24.03 4.89
CA SER A 108 12.27 23.31 5.61
C SER A 108 12.99 24.01 6.76
N ASN A 109 12.74 23.53 7.98
CA ASN A 109 13.83 23.21 8.89
C ASN A 109 13.45 22.03 9.81
N THR A 110 14.29 20.99 9.92
CA THR A 110 14.06 19.89 10.88
C THR A 110 14.79 20.13 12.19
N ARG A 111 14.47 21.26 12.84
CA ARG A 111 14.45 21.29 14.31
C ARG A 111 13.41 20.29 14.80
N SER A 112 13.56 19.79 16.02
CA SER A 112 12.38 19.42 16.81
C SER A 112 11.50 20.66 16.88
N VAL A 113 10.31 20.61 16.30
CA VAL A 113 9.32 21.67 16.48
C VAL A 113 9.11 21.74 17.99
N PRO A 114 9.43 22.86 18.67
CA PRO A 114 9.04 23.00 20.08
C PRO A 114 7.53 22.81 20.10
N TYR A 115 6.98 22.17 21.15
CA TYR A 115 5.53 22.08 21.31
C TYR A 115 5.01 23.52 21.45
N THR A 116 4.66 24.14 20.32
CA THR A 116 4.13 25.50 20.29
C THR A 116 2.86 25.44 21.10
N SER A 117 2.85 26.12 22.24
CA SER A 117 1.72 26.08 23.15
C SER A 117 0.46 26.38 22.35
N SER A 118 -0.43 25.40 22.31
CA SER A 118 -1.85 25.66 22.18
C SER A 118 -2.14 26.84 23.09
N GLN A 119 -2.71 27.90 22.52
CA GLN A 119 -3.23 29.02 23.31
C GLN A 119 -4.12 28.41 24.40
N GLN A 120 -4.15 29.01 25.60
CA GLN A 120 -4.83 28.45 26.78
C GLN A 120 -6.36 28.44 26.62
N ILE A 121 -6.84 27.55 25.75
CA ILE A 121 -8.16 26.95 25.82
C ILE A 121 -8.19 26.27 27.19
N GLN A 122 -9.11 26.71 28.05
CA GLN A 122 -9.33 26.06 29.34
C GLN A 122 -9.65 24.58 29.07
N GLN A 123 -8.77 23.67 29.48
CA GLN A 123 -8.92 22.24 29.26
C GLN A 123 -10.16 21.72 30.00
N GLN A 124 -11.29 21.66 29.30
CA GLN A 124 -12.35 20.74 29.68
C GLN A 124 -11.81 19.32 29.47
N SER A 125 -11.72 18.56 30.56
CA SER A 125 -11.26 17.17 30.54
C SER A 125 -12.14 16.35 29.59
N ILE A 126 -11.55 15.73 28.58
CA ILE A 126 -12.28 14.89 27.63
C ILE A 126 -12.78 13.64 28.36
N GLU A 127 -14.09 13.52 28.55
CA GLU A 127 -14.70 12.32 29.14
C GLU A 127 -14.55 11.13 28.17
N LYS A 128 -13.52 10.31 28.40
CA LYS A 128 -13.17 9.16 27.56
C LYS A 128 -13.25 7.80 28.26
N ARG A 129 -13.69 7.76 29.52
CA ARG A 129 -13.86 6.54 30.31
C ARG A 129 -15.29 6.00 30.17
N GLY A 130 -15.44 4.74 29.77
CA GLY A 130 -16.74 4.05 29.74
C GLY A 130 -17.08 3.37 31.07
N THR A 131 -18.28 2.80 31.19
CA THR A 131 -18.79 2.17 32.41
C THR A 131 -19.32 0.74 32.22
N SER A 132 -19.50 0.27 30.99
CA SER A 132 -20.05 -1.06 30.68
C SER A 132 -19.05 -2.20 30.89
N GLY A 133 -19.52 -3.36 31.35
CA GLY A 133 -18.72 -4.58 31.48
C GLY A 133 -17.99 -4.72 32.82
N ASP A 134 -17.56 -5.94 33.12
CA ASP A 134 -17.06 -6.33 34.45
C ASP A 134 -15.67 -5.76 34.78
N PRO A 135 -15.41 -5.36 36.05
CA PRO A 135 -14.11 -4.87 36.47
C PRO A 135 -13.03 -5.98 36.46
N ILE A 136 -11.85 -5.64 35.98
CA ILE A 136 -10.69 -6.52 35.86
C ILE A 136 -9.41 -5.81 36.32
N GLN A 137 -8.62 -6.45 37.19
CA GLN A 137 -7.32 -5.94 37.58
C GLN A 137 -6.26 -6.32 36.53
N LEU A 138 -5.63 -5.29 35.96
CA LEU A 138 -4.62 -5.40 34.91
C LEU A 138 -3.27 -4.88 35.39
N ILE A 139 -2.22 -5.44 34.80
CA ILE A 139 -0.85 -4.91 34.84
C ILE A 139 -0.48 -4.50 33.42
N ALA A 140 0.04 -3.29 33.23
CA ALA A 140 0.63 -2.86 31.95
C ALA A 140 2.15 -2.86 31.99
N ASN A 141 2.80 -2.99 30.84
CA ASN A 141 4.27 -2.94 30.71
C ASN A 141 4.85 -1.52 30.79
N TYR A 142 4.47 -0.78 31.84
CA TYR A 142 4.85 0.60 32.10
C TYR A 142 5.43 0.69 33.52
N ILE A 143 6.44 1.53 33.70
CA ILE A 143 7.08 1.85 34.99
C ILE A 143 6.84 3.35 35.24
N ARG A 144 6.36 3.76 36.42
CA ARG A 144 6.23 5.21 36.73
C ARG A 144 7.59 5.83 37.00
N ILE A 145 7.77 7.07 36.58
CA ILE A 145 8.88 7.92 36.99
C ILE A 145 8.36 8.81 38.12
N LEU A 146 8.77 8.48 39.35
CA LEU A 146 8.44 9.22 40.56
C LEU A 146 9.42 10.40 40.69
N ALA A 147 9.13 11.49 39.98
CA ALA A 147 9.83 12.76 40.12
C ALA A 147 9.33 13.51 41.37
N THR A 148 10.21 14.24 42.06
CA THR A 148 9.82 15.08 43.19
C THR A 148 9.28 16.44 42.69
N PRO A 149 8.16 16.96 43.22
CA PRO A 149 7.38 18.04 42.58
C PRO A 149 7.98 19.45 42.69
N THR A 150 9.22 19.60 43.16
CA THR A 150 9.85 20.89 43.49
C THR A 150 10.97 21.29 42.51
N TRP A 151 11.01 20.74 41.30
CA TRP A 151 12.11 20.96 40.36
C TRP A 151 11.83 22.08 39.36
N GLU A 152 12.89 22.84 39.11
CA GLU A 152 13.01 23.71 37.95
C GLU A 152 14.30 23.33 37.22
N LEU A 153 14.25 23.30 35.88
CA LEU A 153 15.32 22.71 35.08
C LEU A 153 15.62 23.56 33.85
N PHE A 154 16.83 24.10 33.79
CA PHE A 154 17.24 25.06 32.76
C PHE A 154 17.76 24.34 31.52
N GLN A 155 17.32 24.80 30.36
CA GLN A 155 17.67 24.25 29.06
C GLN A 155 18.53 25.23 28.27
N TYR A 156 19.62 24.74 27.69
CA TYR A 156 20.57 25.52 26.91
C TYR A 156 20.81 24.86 25.54
N HIS A 157 20.83 25.67 24.49
CA HIS A 157 21.40 25.30 23.20
C HIS A 157 22.93 25.43 23.29
N ILE A 158 23.67 24.47 22.72
CA ILE A 158 25.14 24.52 22.67
C ILE A 158 25.63 24.38 21.23
N ASP A 159 26.28 25.45 20.78
CA ASP A 159 27.01 25.53 19.52
C ASP A 159 28.53 25.46 19.74
N PHE A 160 29.25 25.04 18.69
CA PHE A 160 30.71 24.86 18.72
C PHE A 160 31.33 25.56 17.50
N GLN A 161 32.40 26.33 17.71
CA GLN A 161 33.14 27.02 16.64
C GLN A 161 34.63 26.68 16.74
N PRO A 162 35.25 26.10 15.69
CA PRO A 162 34.65 25.57 14.46
C PRO A 162 33.69 24.39 14.72
N GLU A 163 32.81 24.06 13.76
CA GLU A 163 31.79 23.04 13.99
C GLU A 163 32.38 21.63 14.20
N VAL A 164 32.04 21.04 15.34
CA VAL A 164 32.38 19.66 15.70
C VAL A 164 31.24 18.73 15.30
N GLU A 165 31.35 17.93 14.24
CA GLU A 165 30.28 16.96 13.92
C GLU A 165 30.18 15.78 14.90
N GLN A 166 31.31 15.36 15.48
CA GLN A 166 31.35 14.13 16.28
C GLN A 166 30.74 14.35 17.68
N ARG A 167 29.56 13.77 17.92
CA ARG A 167 28.88 13.82 19.24
C ARG A 167 29.74 13.33 20.42
N LYS A 168 30.68 12.40 20.19
CA LYS A 168 31.67 11.97 21.19
C LYS A 168 32.59 13.14 21.59
N MET A 169 33.20 13.80 20.60
CA MET A 169 34.01 15.00 20.80
C MET A 169 33.21 16.15 21.44
N ARG A 170 31.96 16.42 21.01
CA ARG A 170 31.10 17.42 21.67
C ARG A 170 30.92 17.14 23.16
N ARG A 171 30.69 15.87 23.54
CA ARG A 171 30.57 15.43 24.95
C ARG A 171 31.90 15.53 25.70
N GLU A 172 33.02 15.23 25.05
CA GLU A 172 34.36 15.33 25.63
C GLU A 172 34.76 16.78 25.91
N LEU A 173 34.43 17.71 25.01
CA LEU A 173 34.63 19.15 25.20
C LEU A 173 33.80 19.69 26.38
N ILE A 174 32.52 19.33 26.49
CA ILE A 174 31.71 19.69 27.68
C ILE A 174 32.26 19.05 28.96
N ALA A 175 32.80 17.82 28.88
CA ALA A 175 33.41 17.14 30.01
C ALA A 175 34.76 17.73 30.47
N GLN A 176 35.38 18.65 29.72
CA GLN A 176 36.54 19.43 30.17
C GLN A 176 36.15 20.52 31.18
N HIS A 177 34.87 20.96 31.17
CA HIS A 177 34.36 22.00 32.06
C HIS A 177 33.49 21.41 33.18
N ARG A 178 33.81 20.21 33.69
CA ARG A 178 33.05 19.52 34.75
C ARG A 178 32.83 20.34 36.02
N ASP A 179 33.81 21.19 36.37
CA ASP A 179 33.74 22.04 37.55
C ASP A 179 32.70 23.17 37.41
N LEU A 180 32.35 23.53 36.17
CA LEU A 180 31.32 24.51 35.81
C LEU A 180 29.97 23.84 35.44
N PHE A 181 30.03 22.63 34.86
CA PHE A 181 28.89 21.84 34.42
C PHE A 181 28.68 20.64 35.34
N LYS A 182 28.45 20.93 36.62
CA LYS A 182 28.12 19.90 37.59
C LYS A 182 26.78 19.26 37.23
N ASP A 183 26.78 17.93 37.22
CA ASP A 183 25.61 17.06 37.07
C ASP A 183 24.65 17.29 35.88
N VAL A 184 25.12 17.93 34.80
CA VAL A 184 24.32 18.19 33.57
C VAL A 184 23.98 16.92 32.76
N ALA A 185 22.98 17.05 31.88
CA ALA A 185 22.69 16.10 30.79
C ALA A 185 22.88 16.78 29.42
N PHE A 186 23.54 16.09 28.48
CA PHE A 186 23.88 16.65 27.16
C PHE A 186 23.73 15.64 26.01
N ASP A 187 22.95 16.00 24.99
CA ASP A 187 22.67 15.15 23.82
C ASP A 187 23.59 15.37 22.61
N GLY A 188 24.39 16.45 22.65
CA GLY A 188 25.23 16.93 21.55
C GLY A 188 24.80 18.28 20.95
N THR A 189 23.63 18.81 21.32
CA THR A 189 23.08 20.09 20.81
C THR A 189 22.24 20.84 21.86
N THR A 190 21.64 20.11 22.79
CA THR A 190 20.88 20.64 23.92
C THR A 190 21.48 20.12 25.23
N MET A 191 21.70 21.02 26.18
CA MET A 191 22.12 20.72 27.55
C MET A 191 21.00 21.08 28.53
N TYR A 192 20.91 20.31 29.60
CA TYR A 192 19.96 20.44 30.69
C TYR A 192 20.71 20.47 32.02
N ALA A 193 20.42 21.44 32.87
CA ALA A 193 21.06 21.65 34.17
C ALA A 193 20.05 22.08 35.25
N PHE A 194 20.35 21.80 36.52
CA PHE A 194 19.60 22.34 37.65
C PHE A 194 20.03 23.78 37.99
N ASP A 195 21.30 24.11 37.80
CA ASP A 195 21.82 25.46 38.05
C ASP A 195 21.50 26.43 36.91
N ASP A 196 21.28 27.71 37.26
CA ASP A 196 21.20 28.80 36.29
C ASP A 196 22.63 29.24 35.91
N LEU A 197 23.00 29.00 34.66
CA LEU A 197 24.36 29.23 34.15
C LEU A 197 24.54 30.62 33.52
N GLY A 198 23.45 31.41 33.44
CA GLY A 198 23.35 32.66 32.70
C GLY A 198 22.73 32.50 31.31
N ASP A 199 22.20 33.60 30.75
CA ASP A 199 21.41 33.56 29.52
C ASP A 199 22.26 33.30 28.25
N GLU A 200 23.47 33.85 28.18
CA GLU A 200 24.48 33.52 27.16
C GLU A 200 25.88 33.40 27.80
N LYS A 201 26.65 32.38 27.43
CA LYS A 201 27.97 32.09 28.00
C LYS A 201 28.91 31.46 26.98
N SER A 202 30.15 31.94 26.90
CA SER A 202 31.19 31.39 26.03
C SER A 202 32.28 30.72 26.86
N LEU A 203 32.74 29.55 26.43
CA LEU A 203 33.88 28.81 27.00
C LEU A 203 34.85 28.39 25.89
N MET A 204 36.07 27.97 26.28
CA MET A 204 37.08 27.44 25.37
C MET A 204 37.45 26.01 25.76
N GLY A 205 37.06 25.04 24.93
CA GLY A 205 37.50 23.66 25.04
C GLY A 205 38.66 23.36 24.06
N ARG A 206 39.40 22.27 24.29
CA ARG A 206 40.53 21.87 23.44
C ARG A 206 40.33 20.46 22.90
N ASN A 207 40.50 20.27 21.60
CA ASN A 207 40.42 18.96 20.95
C ASN A 207 41.55 18.05 21.46
N PRO A 208 41.27 16.91 22.15
CA PRO A 208 42.33 16.06 22.71
C PRO A 208 43.23 15.39 21.67
N GLY A 209 42.76 15.24 20.42
CA GLY A 209 43.51 14.57 19.35
C GLY A 209 44.34 15.51 18.48
N THR A 210 43.90 16.75 18.26
CA THR A 210 44.61 17.72 17.40
C THR A 210 45.19 18.91 18.15
N GLY A 211 44.90 19.07 19.44
CA GLY A 211 45.31 20.23 20.24
C GLY A 211 44.64 21.55 19.87
N GLN A 212 43.73 21.55 18.89
CA GLN A 212 43.00 22.72 18.39
C GLN A 212 42.02 23.26 19.45
N GLU A 213 41.97 24.59 19.60
CA GLU A 213 40.98 25.26 20.45
C GLU A 213 39.63 25.38 19.75
N ILE A 214 38.55 25.21 20.52
CA ILE A 214 37.16 25.20 20.05
C ILE A 214 36.34 26.02 21.04
N GLN A 215 35.75 27.11 20.56
CA GLN A 215 34.82 27.92 21.32
C GLN A 215 33.50 27.19 21.48
N ILE A 216 32.97 27.17 22.70
CA ILE A 216 31.70 26.54 23.07
C ILE A 216 30.75 27.66 23.49
N LEU A 217 29.66 27.85 22.74
CA LEU A 217 28.67 28.90 23.00
C LEU A 217 27.40 28.28 23.56
N LEU A 218 27.01 28.70 24.76
CA LEU A 218 25.79 28.27 25.45
C LEU A 218 24.76 29.40 25.42
N LYS A 219 23.53 29.06 25.03
CA LYS A 219 22.39 29.98 25.00
C LYS A 219 21.20 29.36 25.70
N LYS A 220 20.73 29.97 26.78
CA LYS A 220 19.54 29.54 27.53
C LYS A 220 18.30 29.69 26.65
N THR A 221 17.47 28.65 26.58
CA THR A 221 16.28 28.62 25.71
C THR A 221 14.97 28.45 26.45
N ALA A 222 14.97 27.79 27.61
CA ALA A 222 13.77 27.55 28.40
C ALA A 222 14.09 27.26 29.87
N LYS A 223 13.10 27.52 30.73
CA LYS A 223 13.00 26.98 32.09
C LYS A 223 11.86 25.97 32.09
N ASN A 224 12.12 24.73 32.49
CA ASN A 224 11.20 23.61 32.36
C ASN A 224 10.80 23.07 33.74
N SER A 225 9.51 22.84 33.96
CA SER A 225 8.97 22.02 35.05
C SER A 225 8.98 20.52 34.66
N PRO A 226 8.89 19.58 35.62
CA PRO A 226 8.77 18.15 35.33
C PRO A 226 7.48 17.78 34.56
N GLU A 227 6.46 18.62 34.60
CA GLU A 227 5.21 18.48 33.82
C GLU A 227 5.37 18.88 32.34
N SER A 228 6.44 19.61 31.99
CA SER A 228 6.60 20.14 30.63
C SER A 228 6.94 19.04 29.60
N PRO A 229 6.46 19.14 28.34
CA PRO A 229 6.84 18.22 27.26
C PRO A 229 8.36 18.16 26.98
N ASN A 230 9.13 19.16 27.40
CA ASN A 230 10.59 19.16 27.29
C ASN A 230 11.25 18.20 28.31
N PHE A 231 10.64 18.01 29.49
CA PHE A 231 11.14 17.06 30.50
C PHE A 231 11.12 15.61 30.01
N PHE A 232 10.16 15.25 29.15
CA PHE A 232 10.14 13.96 28.46
C PHE A 232 11.42 13.70 27.63
N HIS A 233 12.05 14.72 27.03
CA HIS A 233 13.33 14.54 26.33
C HIS A 233 14.48 14.28 27.30
N LEU A 234 14.52 14.96 28.46
CA LEU A 234 15.48 14.67 29.53
C LEU A 234 15.31 13.23 30.06
N ALA A 235 14.08 12.82 30.37
CA ALA A 235 13.77 11.47 30.83
C ALA A 235 14.22 10.39 29.80
N ASN A 236 14.06 10.65 28.50
CA ASN A 236 14.63 9.78 27.46
C ASN A 236 16.17 9.70 27.49
N LEU A 237 16.87 10.80 27.79
CA LEU A 237 18.33 10.79 27.91
C LEU A 237 18.78 10.01 29.15
N ILE A 238 18.07 10.14 30.27
CA ILE A 238 18.35 9.40 31.51
C ILE A 238 18.08 7.90 31.31
N VAL A 239 16.92 7.51 30.77
CA VAL A 239 16.62 6.09 30.49
C VAL A 239 17.66 5.46 29.55
N ARG A 240 18.09 6.17 28.49
CA ARG A 240 19.21 5.72 27.63
C ARG A 240 20.51 5.53 28.41
N LYS A 241 20.82 6.44 29.35
CA LYS A 241 22.03 6.34 30.18
C LYS A 241 21.97 5.15 31.15
N LEU A 242 20.82 4.85 31.74
CA LEU A 242 20.62 3.65 32.57
C LEU A 242 20.80 2.36 31.75
N LEU A 243 20.26 2.30 30.53
CA LEU A 243 20.46 1.16 29.62
C LEU A 243 21.94 0.95 29.27
N GLU A 244 22.70 2.03 29.05
CA GLU A 244 24.16 1.98 28.85
C GLU A 244 24.91 1.51 30.10
N LEU A 245 24.47 1.89 31.30
CA LEU A 245 25.06 1.48 32.59
C LEU A 245 24.75 0.02 32.99
N THR A 246 23.65 -0.56 32.50
CA THR A 246 23.39 -2.02 32.57
C THR A 246 24.17 -2.84 31.53
N GLY A 247 25.09 -2.22 30.78
CA GLY A 247 25.95 -2.88 29.79
C GLY A 247 25.29 -3.18 28.45
N MET A 248 24.03 -2.80 28.25
CA MET A 248 23.32 -3.00 26.98
C MET A 248 23.85 -2.07 25.89
N LYS A 249 23.87 -2.55 24.65
CA LYS A 249 24.36 -1.77 23.48
C LYS A 249 23.21 -1.34 22.59
N LEU A 250 23.21 -0.07 22.19
CA LEU A 250 22.24 0.50 21.26
C LEU A 250 22.44 -0.09 19.84
N ILE A 251 21.39 -0.71 19.29
CA ILE A 251 21.32 -1.08 17.87
C ILE A 251 20.12 -0.36 17.23
N GLY A 252 20.41 0.67 16.43
CA GLY A 252 19.40 1.48 15.73
C GLY A 252 18.63 2.43 16.66
N ARG A 253 17.64 1.90 17.40
CA ARG A 253 16.80 2.66 18.36
C ARG A 253 16.61 1.98 19.72
N ASN A 254 16.91 0.70 19.83
CA ASN A 254 16.64 -0.12 21.02
C ASN A 254 17.96 -0.67 21.59
N TYR A 255 17.95 -1.08 22.85
CA TYR A 255 19.15 -1.56 23.56
C TYR A 255 19.10 -3.09 23.71
N TYR A 256 20.26 -3.74 23.49
CA TYR A 256 20.37 -5.19 23.43
C TYR A 256 21.54 -5.74 24.24
N GLN A 257 21.33 -6.92 24.82
CA GLN A 257 22.29 -7.69 25.59
C GLN A 257 23.15 -8.55 24.64
N TYR A 258 24.46 -8.30 24.61
CA TYR A 258 25.41 -9.02 23.74
C TYR A 258 26.00 -10.27 24.40
N ASP A 259 25.97 -10.30 25.72
CA ASP A 259 26.27 -11.43 26.61
C ASP A 259 25.20 -12.52 26.48
N ARG A 260 23.90 -12.17 26.57
CA ARG A 260 22.78 -13.12 26.51
C ARG A 260 22.36 -13.51 25.07
N LYS A 261 23.28 -13.47 24.10
CA LYS A 261 22.99 -13.79 22.69
C LYS A 261 22.63 -15.28 22.50
N LEU A 262 21.68 -15.57 21.62
CA LEU A 262 21.33 -16.94 21.20
C LEU A 262 21.76 -17.18 19.75
N ASP A 263 22.67 -18.13 19.53
CA ASP A 263 23.16 -18.50 18.21
C ASP A 263 22.35 -19.66 17.60
N LEU A 264 21.78 -19.43 16.42
CA LEU A 264 20.99 -20.38 15.64
C LEU A 264 21.82 -20.89 14.45
N GLU A 265 22.80 -21.74 14.76
CA GLU A 265 23.85 -22.16 13.80
C GLU A 265 23.30 -22.76 12.50
N ARG A 266 22.21 -23.54 12.62
CA ARG A 266 21.48 -24.14 11.48
C ARG A 266 21.10 -23.14 10.40
N TYR A 267 20.88 -21.88 10.78
CA TYR A 267 20.45 -20.79 9.90
C TYR A 267 21.49 -19.69 9.75
N LYS A 268 22.69 -19.85 10.34
CA LYS A 268 23.73 -18.82 10.46
C LYS A 268 23.19 -17.50 11.06
N LEU A 269 22.27 -17.55 12.01
CA LEU A 269 21.71 -16.34 12.65
C LEU A 269 22.14 -16.20 14.12
N THR A 270 22.17 -14.97 14.61
CA THR A 270 22.26 -14.66 16.04
C THR A 270 21.08 -13.79 16.45
N LEU A 271 20.42 -14.18 17.54
CA LEU A 271 19.31 -13.47 18.17
C LEU A 271 19.83 -12.77 19.44
N PHE A 272 19.81 -11.44 19.43
CA PHE A 272 20.16 -10.62 20.60
C PHE A 272 18.88 -10.21 21.33
N PRO A 273 18.65 -10.65 22.58
CA PRO A 273 17.57 -10.15 23.41
C PRO A 273 17.86 -8.71 23.85
N GLY A 274 16.82 -8.00 24.27
CA GLY A 274 16.93 -6.60 24.65
C GLY A 274 15.58 -5.98 24.94
N PHE A 275 15.59 -4.66 25.11
CA PHE A 275 14.43 -3.89 25.55
C PHE A 275 14.20 -2.70 24.62
N MET A 276 12.93 -2.47 24.32
CA MET A 276 12.43 -1.31 23.61
C MET A 276 11.74 -0.42 24.63
N THR A 277 12.37 0.71 24.95
CA THR A 277 11.88 1.69 25.92
C THR A 277 11.32 2.92 25.22
N ASN A 278 10.16 3.41 25.65
CA ASN A 278 9.66 4.71 25.26
C ASN A 278 9.01 5.40 26.47
N VAL A 279 9.53 6.56 26.86
CA VAL A 279 8.88 7.41 27.88
C VAL A 279 7.63 8.06 27.26
N ASN A 280 6.62 8.42 28.05
CA ASN A 280 5.70 9.52 27.75
C ASN A 280 4.98 9.98 29.03
N ILE A 281 4.22 11.06 28.94
CA ILE A 281 3.19 11.39 29.95
C ILE A 281 1.88 10.67 29.56
N PHE A 282 1.23 10.04 30.52
CA PHE A 282 -0.06 9.35 30.38
C PHE A 282 -0.92 9.67 31.61
N GLU A 283 -2.13 10.22 31.40
CA GLU A 283 -3.03 10.73 32.45
C GLU A 283 -2.29 11.55 33.55
N GLY A 284 -1.47 12.51 33.11
CA GLY A 284 -0.64 13.38 33.98
C GLY A 284 0.58 12.71 34.63
N SER A 285 0.73 11.38 34.55
CA SER A 285 1.87 10.65 35.11
C SER A 285 2.96 10.40 34.06
N LEU A 286 4.21 10.68 34.38
CA LEU A 286 5.35 10.32 33.54
C LEU A 286 5.67 8.82 33.68
N MET A 287 5.70 8.08 32.58
CA MET A 287 5.94 6.62 32.59
C MET A 287 6.89 6.17 31.49
N ILE A 288 7.65 5.12 31.76
CA ILE A 288 8.46 4.39 30.79
C ILE A 288 7.67 3.16 30.33
N ASN A 289 7.22 3.12 29.08
CA ASN A 289 6.79 1.87 28.47
C ASN A 289 8.02 1.02 28.11
N VAL A 290 8.01 -0.27 28.47
CA VAL A 290 9.11 -1.22 28.22
C VAL A 290 8.55 -2.51 27.63
N ASP A 291 8.99 -2.92 26.43
CA ASP A 291 8.67 -4.24 25.87
C ASP A 291 9.92 -4.99 25.41
N LEU A 292 9.84 -6.33 25.41
CA LEU A 292 10.92 -7.21 24.96
C LEU A 292 11.15 -7.04 23.46
N SER A 293 12.40 -6.74 23.10
CA SER A 293 12.86 -6.60 21.73
C SER A 293 13.89 -7.69 21.41
N HIS A 294 13.88 -8.19 20.17
CA HIS A 294 14.87 -9.16 19.72
C HIS A 294 15.48 -8.69 18.39
N LYS A 295 16.78 -8.44 18.36
CA LYS A 295 17.50 -8.10 17.12
C LYS A 295 18.05 -9.39 16.50
N ILE A 296 17.66 -9.64 15.26
CA ILE A 296 18.21 -10.73 14.45
C ILE A 296 19.33 -10.15 13.58
N LEU A 297 20.51 -10.76 13.65
CA LEU A 297 21.66 -10.48 12.79
C LEU A 297 22.08 -11.77 12.09
N ASN A 298 22.55 -11.66 10.84
CA ASN A 298 23.15 -12.78 10.14
C ASN A 298 24.65 -12.89 10.51
N LYS A 299 25.13 -14.10 10.80
CA LYS A 299 26.56 -14.39 10.96
C LYS A 299 27.32 -14.32 9.63
N THR A 300 26.60 -14.48 8.52
CA THR A 300 27.14 -14.38 7.16
C THR A 300 27.34 -12.92 6.80
N THR A 301 28.56 -12.55 6.40
CA THR A 301 28.88 -11.20 5.92
C THR A 301 28.29 -10.98 4.52
N VAL A 302 28.18 -9.71 4.09
CA VAL A 302 27.75 -9.41 2.72
C VAL A 302 28.79 -9.94 1.72
N TYR A 303 30.08 -9.91 2.06
CA TYR A 303 31.15 -10.52 1.27
C TYR A 303 30.92 -12.03 1.06
N GLN A 304 30.68 -12.79 2.13
CA GLN A 304 30.37 -14.22 2.03
C GLN A 304 29.11 -14.48 1.19
N ARG A 305 28.09 -13.61 1.30
CA ARG A 305 26.89 -13.71 0.43
C ARG A 305 27.14 -13.35 -1.03
N LEU A 306 28.11 -12.49 -1.33
CA LEU A 306 28.59 -12.27 -2.69
C LEU A 306 29.31 -13.52 -3.20
N GLN A 307 30.28 -14.06 -2.45
CA GLN A 307 30.98 -15.31 -2.78
C GLN A 307 29.98 -16.45 -3.07
N ASP A 308 28.98 -16.67 -2.20
CA ASP A 308 27.93 -17.67 -2.41
C ASP A 308 27.21 -17.50 -3.77
N ILE A 309 26.92 -16.26 -4.19
CA ILE A 309 26.22 -15.96 -5.46
C ILE A 309 27.14 -16.16 -6.67
N PHE A 310 28.38 -15.68 -6.62
CA PHE A 310 29.35 -15.87 -7.72
C PHE A 310 29.77 -17.34 -7.88
N ASN A 311 29.89 -18.09 -6.78
CA ASN A 311 30.16 -19.54 -6.83
C ASN A 311 29.00 -20.35 -7.44
N GLN A 312 27.76 -19.88 -7.31
CA GLN A 312 26.58 -20.52 -7.91
C GLN A 312 26.34 -20.15 -9.39
N GLN A 313 26.91 -19.05 -9.88
CA GLN A 313 26.65 -18.53 -11.22
C GLN A 313 27.92 -18.47 -12.07
N ARG A 314 28.06 -19.40 -13.03
CA ARG A 314 29.19 -19.44 -14.00
C ARG A 314 29.31 -18.20 -14.91
N ASP A 315 28.31 -17.32 -14.92
CA ASP A 315 28.27 -16.09 -15.70
C ASP A 315 28.38 -14.90 -14.74
N TYR A 316 29.53 -14.23 -14.78
CA TYR A 316 29.86 -13.11 -13.90
C TYR A 316 28.83 -11.97 -13.96
N LYS A 317 28.24 -11.70 -15.14
CA LYS A 317 27.24 -10.63 -15.27
C LYS A 317 25.90 -11.03 -14.68
N LYS A 318 25.48 -12.29 -14.86
CA LYS A 318 24.30 -12.83 -14.17
C LYS A 318 24.48 -12.88 -12.65
N ALA A 319 25.71 -13.12 -12.17
CA ALA A 319 26.05 -13.04 -10.75
C ALA A 319 25.91 -11.60 -10.22
N GLN A 320 26.42 -10.58 -10.93
CA GLN A 320 26.21 -9.17 -10.60
C GLN A 320 24.73 -8.77 -10.59
N ASP A 321 23.96 -9.17 -11.61
CA ASP A 321 22.52 -8.90 -11.69
C ASP A 321 21.75 -9.53 -10.50
N LEU A 322 22.09 -10.77 -10.14
CA LEU A 322 21.49 -11.49 -9.02
C LEU A 322 21.88 -10.90 -7.66
N ALA A 323 23.16 -10.59 -7.45
CA ALA A 323 23.64 -9.92 -6.25
C ALA A 323 23.00 -8.54 -6.05
N THR A 324 22.93 -7.75 -7.12
CA THR A 324 22.23 -6.45 -7.11
C THR A 324 20.76 -6.62 -6.71
N LYS A 325 20.09 -7.64 -7.26
CA LYS A 325 18.67 -7.95 -6.97
C LYS A 325 18.42 -8.49 -5.56
N GLU A 326 19.35 -9.20 -4.94
CA GLU A 326 19.20 -9.70 -3.55
C GLU A 326 19.67 -8.70 -2.48
N LEU A 327 20.66 -7.86 -2.75
CA LEU A 327 21.29 -7.00 -1.74
C LEU A 327 20.83 -5.53 -1.80
N VAL A 328 20.51 -4.98 -2.98
CA VAL A 328 20.10 -3.57 -3.07
C VAL A 328 18.69 -3.38 -2.50
N GLY A 329 18.61 -2.55 -1.46
CA GLY A 329 17.40 -2.32 -0.67
C GLY A 329 17.52 -2.82 0.77
N GLU A 330 18.39 -3.80 1.04
CA GLU A 330 18.56 -4.40 2.36
C GLU A 330 19.32 -3.49 3.34
N ILE A 331 19.11 -3.75 4.63
CA ILE A 331 19.75 -3.02 5.74
C ILE A 331 20.87 -3.86 6.34
N VAL A 332 22.10 -3.36 6.26
CA VAL A 332 23.31 -3.97 6.82
C VAL A 332 23.70 -3.33 8.15
N LEU A 333 24.36 -4.09 9.01
CA LEU A 333 25.04 -3.62 10.22
C LEU A 333 26.55 -3.66 9.98
N THR A 334 27.25 -2.56 10.26
CA THR A 334 28.72 -2.53 10.27
C THR A 334 29.25 -3.02 11.62
N THR A 335 30.01 -4.10 11.62
CA THR A 335 30.43 -4.85 12.83
C THR A 335 31.23 -4.01 13.82
N TYR A 336 32.09 -3.13 13.30
CA TYR A 336 33.03 -2.30 14.05
C TYR A 336 32.41 -1.12 14.83
N ASN A 337 31.16 -0.73 14.54
CA ASN A 337 30.52 0.41 15.20
C ASN A 337 29.01 0.24 15.46
N ASN A 338 28.42 -0.92 15.12
CA ASN A 338 27.01 -1.26 15.27
C ASN A 338 26.02 -0.25 14.63
N LYS A 339 26.46 0.53 13.64
CA LYS A 339 25.59 1.37 12.83
C LYS A 339 24.90 0.55 11.75
N THR A 340 23.67 0.94 11.42
CA THR A 340 22.90 0.32 10.33
C THR A 340 22.84 1.25 9.12
N TYR A 341 23.17 0.72 7.95
CA TYR A 341 23.13 1.41 6.67
C TYR A 341 22.24 0.65 5.69
N LYS A 342 21.75 1.34 4.66
CA LYS A 342 20.96 0.72 3.59
C LYS A 342 21.81 0.64 2.33
N ILE A 343 21.86 -0.55 1.72
CA ILE A 343 22.48 -0.68 0.39
C ILE A 343 21.51 -0.04 -0.60
N ASP A 344 21.93 1.03 -1.29
CA ASP A 344 21.17 1.63 -2.39
C ASP A 344 21.77 1.32 -3.77
N GLU A 345 23.03 0.85 -3.82
CA GLU A 345 23.75 0.40 -5.01
C GLU A 345 25.01 -0.41 -4.59
N ILE A 346 25.64 -1.10 -5.54
CA ILE A 346 26.94 -1.77 -5.37
C ILE A 346 27.89 -1.17 -6.42
N ALA A 347 29.03 -0.65 -5.99
CA ALA A 347 30.10 -0.18 -6.86
C ALA A 347 30.98 -1.37 -7.24
N TRP A 348 30.75 -1.90 -8.45
CA TRP A 348 31.51 -3.00 -9.04
C TRP A 348 32.83 -2.53 -9.69
N ASP A 349 33.01 -1.22 -9.76
CA ASP A 349 34.13 -0.47 -10.32
C ASP A 349 35.16 -0.03 -9.27
N GLN A 350 34.88 -0.23 -7.98
CA GLN A 350 35.68 0.24 -6.85
C GLN A 350 35.88 -0.85 -5.80
N ASP A 351 37.05 -0.84 -5.16
CA ASP A 351 37.53 -1.87 -4.22
C ASP A 351 38.20 -1.24 -2.97
N PRO A 352 38.55 -2.03 -1.92
CA PRO A 352 39.23 -1.50 -0.74
C PRO A 352 40.58 -0.80 -0.97
N THR A 353 41.26 -1.00 -2.09
CA THR A 353 42.53 -0.33 -2.42
C THR A 353 42.33 1.09 -2.91
N HIS A 354 41.15 1.40 -3.47
CA HIS A 354 40.80 2.73 -3.95
C HIS A 354 40.94 3.79 -2.86
N GLN A 355 41.44 4.96 -3.25
CA GLN A 355 41.66 6.09 -2.34
C GLN A 355 40.47 7.05 -2.31
N PHE A 356 40.21 7.61 -1.14
CA PHE A 356 39.26 8.69 -0.94
C PHE A 356 39.87 9.81 -0.09
N GLN A 357 39.36 11.02 -0.27
CA GLN A 357 39.88 12.20 0.40
C GLN A 357 39.26 12.38 1.80
N MET A 358 40.12 12.55 2.80
CA MET A 358 39.77 12.95 4.15
C MET A 358 39.46 14.45 4.23
N ARG A 359 38.83 14.88 5.33
CA ARG A 359 38.48 16.29 5.56
C ARG A 359 39.67 17.22 5.82
N ASP A 360 40.81 16.64 6.20
CA ASP A 360 42.11 17.32 6.25
C ASP A 360 42.80 17.44 4.87
N GLY A 361 42.14 16.94 3.81
CA GLY A 361 42.64 16.95 2.44
C GLY A 361 43.51 15.74 2.07
N SER A 362 43.93 14.91 3.03
CA SER A 362 44.81 13.75 2.77
C SER A 362 44.09 12.60 2.06
N GLN A 363 44.82 11.85 1.24
CA GLN A 363 44.28 10.70 0.49
C GLN A 363 44.57 9.39 1.24
N TRP A 364 43.55 8.55 1.40
CA TRP A 364 43.60 7.30 2.15
C TRP A 364 42.89 6.19 1.38
N SER A 365 43.49 4.99 1.30
CA SER A 365 42.74 3.80 0.88
C SER A 365 41.77 3.35 1.98
N PHE A 366 40.71 2.64 1.60
CA PHE A 366 39.81 2.05 2.60
C PHE A 366 40.55 1.06 3.51
N MET A 367 41.49 0.26 2.97
CA MET A 367 42.35 -0.61 3.78
C MET A 367 43.10 0.16 4.88
N LYS A 368 43.83 1.22 4.52
CA LYS A 368 44.56 2.07 5.49
C LYS A 368 43.61 2.66 6.54
N TYR A 369 42.45 3.13 6.11
CA TYR A 369 41.45 3.75 6.99
C TYR A 369 40.91 2.77 8.04
N TYR A 370 40.53 1.54 7.66
CA TYR A 370 40.03 0.56 8.61
C TYR A 370 41.13 0.00 9.52
N GLN A 371 42.35 -0.15 9.00
CA GLN A 371 43.52 -0.55 9.76
C GLN A 371 43.87 0.45 10.86
N GLU A 372 44.12 1.72 10.54
CA GLU A 372 44.58 2.68 11.55
C GLU A 372 43.45 3.09 12.51
N LYS A 373 42.22 3.26 12.02
CA LYS A 373 41.12 3.82 12.83
C LYS A 373 40.33 2.81 13.64
N TYR A 374 40.20 1.57 13.14
CA TYR A 374 39.40 0.51 13.76
C TYR A 374 40.21 -0.74 14.09
N GLN A 375 41.51 -0.76 13.79
CA GLN A 375 42.41 -1.90 14.01
C GLN A 375 41.94 -3.18 13.29
N LEU A 376 41.31 -3.00 12.12
CA LEU A 376 40.81 -4.08 11.28
C LEU A 376 41.62 -4.23 10.00
N GLN A 377 42.04 -5.46 9.72
CA GLN A 377 42.48 -5.86 8.39
C GLN A 377 41.27 -6.16 7.50
N ILE A 378 41.51 -6.24 6.19
CA ILE A 378 40.54 -6.61 5.16
C ILE A 378 41.20 -7.70 4.31
N ASP A 379 40.58 -8.88 4.26
CA ASP A 379 41.19 -10.08 3.68
C ASP A 379 41.13 -10.11 2.15
N ASP A 380 40.05 -9.59 1.54
CA ASP A 380 39.94 -9.48 0.07
C ASP A 380 40.10 -8.01 -0.42
N PRO A 381 41.23 -7.65 -1.04
CA PRO A 381 41.44 -6.32 -1.61
C PRO A 381 40.69 -6.08 -2.94
N ALA A 382 40.07 -7.11 -3.53
CA ALA A 382 39.35 -7.03 -4.82
C ALA A 382 37.82 -7.11 -4.68
N GLN A 383 37.28 -7.14 -3.45
CA GLN A 383 35.83 -7.14 -3.24
C GLN A 383 35.20 -5.79 -3.66
N PRO A 384 33.97 -5.78 -4.22
CA PRO A 384 33.28 -4.53 -4.60
C PRO A 384 32.85 -3.73 -3.37
N LEU A 385 32.59 -2.42 -3.51
CA LEU A 385 32.10 -1.59 -2.40
C LEU A 385 30.56 -1.46 -2.39
N LEU A 386 29.97 -1.40 -1.20
CA LEU A 386 28.52 -1.15 -1.02
C LEU A 386 28.26 0.35 -0.90
N VAL A 387 27.27 0.86 -1.65
CA VAL A 387 26.93 2.29 -1.69
C VAL A 387 25.69 2.57 -0.85
N SER A 388 25.85 3.35 0.22
CA SER A 388 24.75 3.88 1.04
C SER A 388 24.56 5.37 0.74
N LYS A 389 23.54 5.70 -0.06
CA LYS A 389 23.26 7.09 -0.51
C LYS A 389 22.61 7.90 0.63
N PRO A 390 22.88 9.22 0.77
CA PRO A 390 22.37 10.00 1.90
C PRO A 390 20.85 10.06 1.91
N SER A 391 20.23 9.93 3.08
CA SER A 391 18.77 9.95 3.22
C SER A 391 18.20 11.35 2.98
N LYS A 392 16.86 11.46 2.89
CA LYS A 392 16.18 12.77 2.84
C LYS A 392 16.48 13.66 4.06
N ARG A 393 16.94 13.10 5.18
CA ARG A 393 17.40 13.87 6.35
C ARG A 393 18.84 14.35 6.17
N ASP A 394 19.73 13.47 5.74
CA ASP A 394 21.16 13.77 5.69
C ASP A 394 21.47 14.84 4.64
N ARG A 395 20.76 14.83 3.50
CA ARG A 395 20.83 15.90 2.49
C ARG A 395 20.32 17.25 2.99
N ARG A 396 19.39 17.28 3.96
CA ARG A 396 18.95 18.52 4.63
C ARG A 396 19.99 19.03 5.64
N ALA A 397 20.88 18.15 6.09
CA ALA A 397 22.04 18.48 6.91
C ALA A 397 23.32 18.66 6.06
N GLY A 398 23.19 19.01 4.78
CA GLY A 398 24.32 19.27 3.87
C GLY A 398 25.08 18.03 3.35
N ILE A 399 24.76 16.82 3.83
CA ILE A 399 25.48 15.59 3.44
C ILE A 399 25.01 15.13 2.05
N THR A 400 25.81 15.43 1.03
CA THR A 400 25.55 15.10 -0.38
C THR A 400 26.29 13.85 -0.87
N THR A 401 27.47 13.56 -0.31
CA THR A 401 28.33 12.44 -0.74
C THR A 401 27.80 11.07 -0.29
N PRO A 402 27.80 10.04 -1.16
CA PRO A 402 27.45 8.68 -0.76
C PRO A 402 28.51 8.08 0.16
N LEU A 403 28.07 7.24 1.10
CA LEU A 403 28.96 6.48 1.97
C LEU A 403 29.30 5.14 1.30
N LEU A 404 30.59 4.83 1.21
CA LEU A 404 31.09 3.54 0.74
C LEU A 404 31.44 2.64 1.93
N LEU A 405 31.07 1.36 1.83
CA LEU A 405 31.20 0.36 2.90
C LEU A 405 31.78 -0.94 2.33
N ILE A 406 32.65 -1.60 3.10
CA ILE A 406 33.26 -2.88 2.72
C ILE A 406 32.28 -4.04 3.03
N PRO A 407 31.94 -4.91 2.08
CA PRO A 407 31.04 -6.05 2.29
C PRO A 407 31.46 -7.03 3.40
N GLU A 408 32.76 -7.21 3.59
CA GLU A 408 33.36 -8.08 4.62
C GLU A 408 33.05 -7.59 6.04
N LEU A 409 33.03 -6.26 6.24
CA LEU A 409 32.76 -5.62 7.52
C LEU A 409 31.25 -5.36 7.76
N CYS A 410 30.39 -5.89 6.89
CA CYS A 410 28.94 -5.71 6.91
C CYS A 410 28.20 -7.05 7.05
N CYS A 411 27.23 -7.12 7.97
CA CYS A 411 26.29 -8.24 8.09
C CYS A 411 24.88 -7.81 7.69
N VAL A 412 24.15 -8.64 6.93
CA VAL A 412 22.73 -8.38 6.62
C VAL A 412 21.89 -8.48 7.90
N THR A 413 20.98 -7.54 8.14
CA THR A 413 20.15 -7.52 9.37
C THR A 413 18.74 -8.06 9.13
N GLY A 414 18.20 -8.75 10.14
CA GLY A 414 16.86 -9.33 10.06
C GLY A 414 16.81 -10.67 9.30
N ILE A 415 15.64 -10.96 8.75
CA ILE A 415 15.29 -12.22 8.08
C ILE A 415 15.05 -11.91 6.59
N SER A 416 15.66 -12.66 5.67
CA SER A 416 15.40 -12.50 4.23
C SER A 416 13.99 -12.98 3.84
N ASP A 417 13.42 -12.50 2.74
CA ASP A 417 12.10 -12.98 2.28
C ASP A 417 12.05 -14.48 2.00
N VAL A 418 13.18 -15.08 1.60
CA VAL A 418 13.30 -16.54 1.42
C VAL A 418 13.13 -17.24 2.77
N MET A 419 13.84 -16.80 3.81
CA MET A 419 13.68 -17.33 5.17
C MET A 419 12.27 -17.06 5.73
N ARG A 420 11.67 -15.88 5.47
CA ARG A 420 10.26 -15.59 5.86
C ARG A 420 9.25 -16.52 5.19
N SER A 421 9.58 -17.10 4.04
CA SER A 421 8.74 -18.06 3.33
C SER A 421 8.90 -19.51 3.79
N ASP A 422 9.99 -19.85 4.50
CA ASP A 422 10.17 -21.16 5.13
C ASP A 422 9.36 -21.24 6.44
N PHE A 423 8.29 -22.04 6.40
CA PHE A 423 7.43 -22.32 7.54
C PHE A 423 8.17 -22.98 8.71
N MET A 424 9.17 -23.83 8.46
CA MET A 424 9.93 -24.49 9.53
C MET A 424 10.83 -23.50 10.25
N PHE A 425 11.60 -22.71 9.50
CA PHE A 425 12.36 -21.59 10.04
C PHE A 425 11.47 -20.62 10.85
N MET A 426 10.36 -20.15 10.27
CA MET A 426 9.48 -19.21 10.96
C MET A 426 8.83 -19.81 12.21
N LYS A 427 8.60 -21.13 12.26
CA LYS A 427 8.15 -21.83 13.47
C LYS A 427 9.24 -21.89 14.54
N GLU A 428 10.48 -22.19 14.17
CA GLU A 428 11.63 -22.26 15.09
C GLU A 428 11.95 -20.87 15.68
N MET A 429 11.94 -19.83 14.83
CA MET A 429 12.03 -18.43 15.25
C MET A 429 10.87 -18.01 16.18
N ALA A 430 9.65 -18.47 15.92
CA ALA A 430 8.50 -18.18 16.77
C ALA A 430 8.69 -18.75 18.18
N SER A 431 9.21 -19.97 18.34
CA SER A 431 9.50 -20.55 19.67
C SER A 431 10.49 -19.73 20.52
N HIS A 432 11.37 -18.92 19.91
CA HIS A 432 12.29 -18.04 20.64
C HIS A 432 11.80 -16.60 20.81
N THR A 433 10.79 -16.16 20.05
CA THR A 433 10.34 -14.75 20.02
C THR A 433 8.90 -14.54 20.53
N HIS A 434 8.03 -15.55 20.47
CA HIS A 434 6.67 -15.53 20.99
C HIS A 434 6.64 -15.82 22.51
N VAL A 435 7.29 -14.96 23.29
CA VAL A 435 7.29 -15.03 24.75
C VAL A 435 5.85 -14.91 25.29
N ASP A 436 5.46 -15.84 26.17
CA ASP A 436 4.16 -15.91 26.84
C ASP A 436 3.97 -14.81 27.90
N PRO A 437 2.76 -14.62 28.47
CA PRO A 437 2.47 -13.57 29.45
C PRO A 437 3.34 -13.64 30.71
N ALA A 438 3.54 -14.83 31.28
CA ALA A 438 4.26 -15.00 32.54
C ALA A 438 5.76 -14.82 32.35
N THR A 439 6.36 -15.42 31.31
CA THR A 439 7.78 -15.21 30.99
C THR A 439 8.06 -13.76 30.55
N ARG A 440 7.10 -13.09 29.88
CA ARG A 440 7.25 -11.66 29.54
C ARG A 440 7.23 -10.78 30.78
N TYR A 441 6.26 -10.98 31.67
CA TYR A 441 6.17 -10.27 32.95
C TYR A 441 7.44 -10.50 33.80
N GLY A 442 7.89 -11.75 33.92
CA GLY A 442 9.14 -12.10 34.60
C GLY A 442 10.34 -11.30 34.08
N ARG A 443 10.57 -11.30 32.76
CA ARG A 443 11.67 -10.54 32.13
C ARG A 443 11.55 -9.01 32.25
N LEU A 444 10.34 -8.48 32.44
CA LEU A 444 10.13 -7.05 32.70
C LEU A 444 10.43 -6.69 34.16
N ASN A 445 10.16 -7.60 35.10
CA ASN A 445 10.58 -7.42 36.49
C ASN A 445 12.10 -7.68 36.68
N GLU A 446 12.70 -8.62 35.94
CA GLU A 446 14.16 -8.75 35.82
C GLU A 446 14.79 -7.42 35.37
N PHE A 447 14.20 -6.73 34.40
CA PHE A 447 14.67 -5.43 33.92
C PHE A 447 14.63 -4.32 34.98
N ILE A 448 13.56 -4.26 35.79
CA ILE A 448 13.47 -3.32 36.93
C ILE A 448 14.57 -3.65 37.95
N ASN A 449 14.70 -4.93 38.32
CA ASN A 449 15.72 -5.41 39.26
C ASN A 449 17.16 -5.16 38.77
N ASP A 450 17.45 -5.34 37.48
CA ASP A 450 18.76 -5.05 36.86
C ASP A 450 19.13 -3.55 36.96
N ILE A 451 18.15 -2.64 37.02
CA ILE A 451 18.36 -1.20 37.23
C ILE A 451 18.40 -0.85 38.72
N HIS A 452 17.60 -1.50 39.56
CA HIS A 452 17.51 -1.21 40.99
C HIS A 452 18.70 -1.77 41.79
N SER A 453 19.26 -2.90 41.35
CA SER A 453 20.46 -3.51 41.95
C SER A 453 21.79 -2.89 41.50
N ASN A 454 21.83 -2.13 40.40
CA ASN A 454 23.06 -1.56 39.83
C ASN A 454 23.42 -0.21 40.49
N PRO A 455 24.55 -0.10 41.23
CA PRO A 455 24.88 1.11 41.98
C PRO A 455 25.11 2.36 41.11
N GLU A 456 25.66 2.21 39.90
CA GLU A 456 25.85 3.35 39.00
C GLU A 456 24.53 3.82 38.37
N CYS A 457 23.56 2.90 38.17
CA CYS A 457 22.19 3.29 37.81
C CYS A 457 21.51 4.07 38.94
N GLN A 458 21.61 3.59 40.18
CA GLN A 458 21.07 4.31 41.35
C GLN A 458 21.74 5.67 41.56
N LYS A 459 23.04 5.79 41.29
CA LYS A 459 23.79 7.04 41.35
C LYS A 459 23.33 8.07 40.29
N GLU A 460 23.09 7.65 39.04
CA GLU A 460 22.53 8.56 38.02
C GLU A 460 21.06 8.91 38.34
N LEU A 461 20.26 7.98 38.87
CA LEU A 461 18.89 8.26 39.34
C LEU A 461 18.87 9.30 40.47
N ASN A 462 19.65 9.09 41.53
CA ASN A 462 19.78 9.99 42.68
C ASN A 462 20.34 11.36 42.30
N LYS A 463 21.32 11.41 41.39
CA LYS A 463 21.84 12.65 40.80
C LYS A 463 20.72 13.50 40.17
N TRP A 464 19.78 12.86 39.48
CA TRP A 464 18.60 13.53 38.90
C TRP A 464 17.43 13.64 39.89
N ASN A 465 17.55 13.20 41.14
CA ASN A 465 16.45 13.04 42.11
C ASN A 465 15.26 12.18 41.61
N ILE A 466 15.44 11.38 40.55
CA ILE A 466 14.41 10.46 40.04
C ILE A 466 14.39 9.19 40.89
N ARG A 467 13.19 8.74 41.28
CA ARG A 467 12.95 7.33 41.58
C ARG A 467 12.13 6.68 40.47
N LEU A 468 12.41 5.42 40.16
CA LEU A 468 11.54 4.57 39.34
C LEU A 468 10.66 3.71 40.26
N ASP A 469 9.46 3.39 39.79
CA ASP A 469 8.55 2.48 40.49
C ASP A 469 9.17 1.06 40.57
N ASP A 470 9.01 0.39 41.71
CA ASP A 470 9.53 -0.97 41.93
C ASP A 470 8.62 -2.04 41.29
N GLU A 471 7.38 -1.68 40.92
CA GLU A 471 6.45 -2.54 40.21
C GLU A 471 6.03 -1.98 38.84
N LEU A 472 5.58 -2.88 37.97
CA LEU A 472 4.86 -2.51 36.76
C LEU A 472 3.47 -1.96 37.10
N VAL A 473 3.03 -0.93 36.35
CA VAL A 473 1.77 -0.19 36.60
C VAL A 473 0.56 -1.12 36.63
N GLN A 474 -0.01 -1.29 37.82
CA GLN A 474 -1.26 -2.02 38.08
C GLN A 474 -2.44 -1.04 38.16
N PHE A 475 -3.61 -1.42 37.62
CA PHE A 475 -4.85 -0.62 37.64
C PHE A 475 -6.08 -1.48 37.32
N GLU A 476 -7.25 -1.00 37.73
CA GLU A 476 -8.54 -1.57 37.35
C GLU A 476 -8.95 -1.13 35.94
N SER A 477 -9.55 -2.03 35.17
CA SER A 477 -10.09 -1.81 33.83
C SER A 477 -11.39 -2.61 33.66
N ARG A 478 -11.95 -2.71 32.45
CA ARG A 478 -13.22 -3.41 32.19
C ARG A 478 -13.10 -4.49 31.12
N VAL A 479 -13.95 -5.52 31.18
CA VAL A 479 -14.16 -6.51 30.11
C VAL A 479 -15.61 -6.42 29.62
N LEU A 480 -15.81 -6.16 28.33
CA LEU A 480 -17.14 -6.21 27.72
C LEU A 480 -17.67 -7.64 27.62
N ASP A 481 -18.99 -7.78 27.80
CA ASP A 481 -19.76 -9.00 27.57
C ASP A 481 -19.45 -9.62 26.20
N ALA A 482 -19.46 -10.96 26.14
CA ALA A 482 -19.39 -11.68 24.87
C ALA A 482 -20.66 -11.41 24.03
N GLU A 483 -20.48 -10.98 22.79
CA GLU A 483 -21.58 -10.58 21.92
C GLU A 483 -22.32 -11.80 21.34
N GLN A 484 -23.65 -11.76 21.37
CA GLN A 484 -24.48 -12.84 20.82
C GLN A 484 -24.42 -12.85 19.28
N ILE A 485 -24.00 -13.99 18.73
CA ILE A 485 -23.93 -14.25 17.30
C ILE A 485 -25.29 -14.76 16.82
N LEU A 486 -25.91 -14.03 15.90
CA LEU A 486 -27.22 -14.37 15.32
C LEU A 486 -27.04 -15.25 14.08
N TYR A 487 -27.77 -16.38 14.05
CA TYR A 487 -27.89 -17.29 12.91
C TYR A 487 -29.35 -17.33 12.41
N ALA A 488 -29.61 -17.96 11.27
CA ALA A 488 -30.97 -18.16 10.75
C ALA A 488 -31.57 -19.50 11.19
N ASP A 489 -32.86 -19.49 11.57
CA ASP A 489 -33.57 -20.63 12.18
C ASP A 489 -33.92 -21.77 11.20
N ARG A 490 -32.92 -22.45 10.63
CA ARG A 490 -33.11 -23.67 9.83
C ARG A 490 -32.07 -24.75 10.16
N ILE A 491 -32.50 -25.76 10.91
CA ILE A 491 -31.74 -27.01 11.11
C ILE A 491 -31.89 -27.89 9.87
N VAL A 492 -30.96 -27.76 8.91
CA VAL A 492 -30.87 -28.67 7.75
C VAL A 492 -29.99 -29.86 8.13
N LYS A 493 -30.56 -31.07 8.13
CA LYS A 493 -29.77 -32.30 8.27
C LYS A 493 -29.04 -32.58 6.96
N TYR A 494 -27.71 -32.55 7.01
CA TYR A 494 -26.82 -32.84 5.87
C TYR A 494 -26.16 -34.21 6.05
N ASN A 495 -26.38 -35.14 5.11
CA ASN A 495 -25.65 -36.40 5.09
C ASN A 495 -24.26 -36.20 4.46
N TYR A 496 -23.19 -36.48 5.22
CA TYR A 496 -21.83 -36.29 4.72
C TYR A 496 -21.34 -37.43 3.81
N GLU A 497 -22.04 -38.56 3.77
CA GLU A 497 -21.61 -39.76 3.03
C GLU A 497 -22.01 -39.74 1.54
N GLU A 498 -22.95 -38.88 1.16
CA GLU A 498 -23.46 -38.75 -0.22
C GLU A 498 -22.77 -37.62 -1.03
N ALA A 499 -21.88 -36.85 -0.39
CA ALA A 499 -21.31 -35.61 -0.94
C ALA A 499 -20.11 -35.85 -1.90
N ASP A 500 -20.33 -36.54 -3.02
CA ASP A 500 -19.32 -36.83 -4.05
C ASP A 500 -19.35 -35.85 -5.24
N TRP A 501 -18.66 -34.71 -5.06
CA TRP A 501 -18.43 -33.68 -6.08
C TRP A 501 -17.57 -34.15 -7.28
N SER A 502 -17.02 -35.36 -7.27
CA SER A 502 -16.06 -35.80 -8.30
C SER A 502 -16.66 -36.01 -9.68
N ARG A 503 -17.99 -36.18 -9.77
CA ARG A 503 -18.72 -36.43 -11.02
C ARG A 503 -18.97 -35.18 -11.87
N GLU A 504 -18.94 -33.99 -11.27
CA GLU A 504 -19.24 -32.71 -11.94
C GLU A 504 -17.97 -31.88 -12.24
N GLY A 505 -16.86 -32.19 -11.57
CA GLY A 505 -15.57 -31.51 -11.80
C GLY A 505 -14.98 -31.86 -13.16
N THR A 506 -14.62 -30.85 -13.97
CA THR A 506 -13.87 -31.06 -15.22
C THR A 506 -12.42 -31.48 -14.90
N PRO A 507 -11.96 -32.70 -15.26
CA PRO A 507 -10.59 -33.11 -15.01
C PRO A 507 -9.63 -32.37 -15.97
N LEU A 508 -8.57 -31.77 -15.42
CA LEU A 508 -7.54 -31.11 -16.22
C LEU A 508 -6.41 -32.11 -16.53
N PRO A 509 -5.93 -32.19 -17.79
CA PRO A 509 -4.93 -33.18 -18.20
C PRO A 509 -3.53 -32.92 -17.61
N ASN A 510 -3.27 -31.72 -17.12
CA ASN A 510 -2.02 -31.35 -16.46
C ASN A 510 -2.22 -30.12 -15.54
N ASP A 511 -1.22 -29.83 -14.72
CA ASP A 511 -1.28 -28.81 -13.67
C ASP A 511 -0.58 -27.47 -14.07
N ARG A 512 -0.55 -27.12 -15.36
CA ARG A 512 0.01 -25.85 -15.87
C ARG A 512 -1.04 -24.74 -15.90
N SER A 513 -0.62 -23.48 -15.68
CA SER A 513 -1.51 -22.32 -15.56
C SER A 513 -2.36 -22.09 -16.81
N GLU A 514 -1.79 -22.35 -17.99
CA GLU A 514 -2.44 -22.24 -19.30
C GLU A 514 -3.60 -23.22 -19.43
N THR A 515 -3.46 -24.45 -18.94
CA THR A 515 -4.51 -25.47 -19.00
C THR A 515 -5.70 -25.18 -18.08
N TYR A 516 -5.47 -24.50 -16.95
CA TYR A 516 -6.58 -23.94 -16.15
C TYR A 516 -7.23 -22.74 -16.88
N TYR A 517 -6.44 -21.85 -17.48
CA TYR A 517 -6.94 -20.70 -18.24
C TYR A 517 -7.84 -21.14 -19.41
N ASP A 518 -7.38 -22.08 -20.24
CA ASP A 518 -8.14 -22.65 -21.36
C ASP A 518 -9.44 -23.32 -20.92
N ALA A 519 -9.43 -23.97 -19.75
CA ALA A 519 -10.63 -24.60 -19.19
C ALA A 519 -11.63 -23.53 -18.70
N LEU A 520 -11.16 -22.49 -18.01
CA LEU A 520 -12.01 -21.38 -17.56
C LEU A 520 -12.60 -20.62 -18.76
N ALA A 521 -11.80 -20.26 -19.76
CA ALA A 521 -12.25 -19.55 -20.95
C ALA A 521 -13.25 -20.35 -21.82
N LYS A 522 -13.31 -21.67 -21.67
CA LYS A 522 -14.28 -22.56 -22.36
C LYS A 522 -15.53 -22.91 -21.54
N LYS A 523 -15.54 -22.60 -20.23
CA LYS A 523 -16.59 -23.08 -19.29
C LYS A 523 -17.23 -21.99 -18.46
N VAL A 524 -16.51 -20.92 -18.11
CA VAL A 524 -17.04 -19.78 -17.38
C VAL A 524 -17.80 -18.87 -18.35
N ARG A 525 -19.07 -18.66 -18.05
CA ARG A 525 -20.04 -17.90 -18.83
C ARG A 525 -20.64 -16.78 -17.98
N GLN A 526 -21.47 -15.92 -18.57
CA GLN A 526 -22.18 -14.85 -17.86
C GLN A 526 -23.21 -15.36 -16.82
N ASP A 527 -23.71 -16.59 -16.95
CA ASP A 527 -24.58 -17.29 -15.98
C ASP A 527 -23.80 -18.03 -14.88
N THR A 528 -22.46 -17.97 -14.85
CA THR A 528 -21.65 -18.67 -13.85
C THR A 528 -21.53 -17.88 -12.56
N GLU A 529 -22.29 -18.24 -11.53
CA GLU A 529 -22.29 -17.56 -10.23
C GLU A 529 -20.97 -17.69 -9.45
N LEU A 530 -20.30 -18.85 -9.54
CA LEU A 530 -19.06 -19.12 -8.79
C LEU A 530 -18.18 -20.19 -9.45
N VAL A 531 -16.86 -20.06 -9.30
CA VAL A 531 -15.84 -21.03 -9.75
C VAL A 531 -15.06 -21.62 -8.57
N VAL A 532 -14.94 -22.94 -8.49
CA VAL A 532 -14.03 -23.64 -7.56
C VAL A 532 -12.87 -24.27 -8.34
N CYS A 533 -11.63 -23.86 -8.05
CA CYS A 533 -10.42 -24.44 -8.62
C CYS A 533 -9.70 -25.31 -7.57
N ILE A 534 -9.59 -26.61 -7.84
CA ILE A 534 -8.76 -27.54 -7.06
C ILE A 534 -7.32 -27.48 -7.59
N LEU A 535 -6.35 -27.18 -6.72
CA LEU A 535 -4.94 -26.97 -7.07
C LEU A 535 -4.05 -28.02 -6.39
N SER A 536 -3.15 -28.67 -7.13
CA SER A 536 -2.29 -29.73 -6.53
C SER A 536 -1.30 -29.18 -5.49
N ASN A 537 -0.84 -27.93 -5.66
CA ASN A 537 0.23 -27.32 -4.87
C ASN A 537 0.05 -25.79 -4.73
N ASN A 538 0.81 -25.18 -3.81
CA ASN A 538 0.69 -23.77 -3.44
C ASN A 538 1.53 -22.82 -4.33
N ARG A 539 1.49 -23.00 -5.65
CA ARG A 539 2.20 -22.14 -6.61
C ARG A 539 1.53 -20.77 -6.72
N LYS A 540 2.21 -19.74 -6.21
CA LYS A 540 1.73 -18.34 -6.23
C LYS A 540 1.45 -17.86 -7.65
N ASP A 541 2.34 -18.15 -8.60
CA ASP A 541 2.24 -17.70 -9.99
C ASP A 541 0.93 -18.17 -10.68
N ARG A 542 0.50 -19.40 -10.40
CA ARG A 542 -0.79 -19.92 -10.86
C ARG A 542 -1.95 -19.24 -10.14
N TYR A 543 -1.90 -19.14 -8.81
CA TYR A 543 -2.93 -18.46 -8.02
C TYR A 543 -3.16 -17.02 -8.53
N ASP A 544 -2.09 -16.27 -8.76
CA ASP A 544 -2.12 -14.90 -9.28
C ASP A 544 -2.80 -14.85 -10.66
N THR A 545 -2.44 -15.77 -11.56
CA THR A 545 -2.96 -15.83 -12.94
C THR A 545 -4.45 -16.13 -12.97
N LEU A 546 -4.89 -17.13 -12.19
CA LEU A 546 -6.31 -17.51 -12.13
C LEU A 546 -7.16 -16.46 -11.41
N LYS A 547 -6.59 -15.76 -10.42
CA LYS A 547 -7.27 -14.62 -9.79
C LYS A 547 -7.40 -13.44 -10.73
N LYS A 548 -6.34 -13.09 -11.47
CA LYS A 548 -6.38 -12.03 -12.48
C LYS A 548 -7.49 -12.27 -13.51
N TYR A 549 -7.54 -13.48 -14.09
CA TYR A 549 -8.60 -13.82 -15.06
C TYR A 549 -10.00 -13.69 -14.45
N LEU A 550 -10.24 -14.31 -13.29
CA LEU A 550 -11.57 -14.36 -12.66
C LEU A 550 -11.96 -13.08 -11.89
N CYS A 551 -11.12 -12.02 -11.91
CA CYS A 551 -11.42 -10.74 -11.26
C CYS A 551 -11.30 -9.52 -12.19
N LEU A 552 -10.58 -9.63 -13.32
CA LEU A 552 -10.44 -8.55 -14.31
C LEU A 552 -11.00 -8.95 -15.68
N ASP A 553 -10.61 -10.10 -16.22
CA ASP A 553 -10.87 -10.47 -17.61
C ASP A 553 -12.26 -11.12 -17.79
N ASN A 554 -12.73 -11.87 -16.79
CA ASN A 554 -14.06 -12.47 -16.72
C ASN A 554 -14.51 -12.50 -15.23
N PRO A 555 -15.08 -11.41 -14.69
CA PRO A 555 -15.29 -11.23 -13.25
C PRO A 555 -16.32 -12.19 -12.64
N VAL A 556 -15.84 -13.28 -12.04
CA VAL A 556 -16.67 -14.32 -11.39
C VAL A 556 -16.10 -14.71 -10.02
N PRO A 557 -16.93 -14.70 -8.94
CA PRO A 557 -16.53 -15.13 -7.61
C PRO A 557 -15.80 -16.48 -7.63
N SER A 558 -14.64 -16.56 -6.98
CA SER A 558 -13.75 -17.72 -7.15
C SER A 558 -13.04 -18.20 -5.89
N GLN A 559 -13.06 -19.52 -5.69
CA GLN A 559 -12.48 -20.24 -4.56
C GLN A 559 -11.33 -21.15 -5.01
N MET A 560 -10.17 -21.00 -4.37
CA MET A 560 -8.98 -21.82 -4.63
C MET A 560 -8.82 -22.82 -3.49
N VAL A 561 -8.68 -24.11 -3.78
CA VAL A 561 -8.60 -25.18 -2.76
C VAL A 561 -7.41 -26.09 -3.05
N LEU A 562 -6.49 -26.26 -2.10
CA LEU A 562 -5.37 -27.19 -2.25
C LEU A 562 -5.84 -28.64 -2.04
N THR A 563 -5.47 -29.56 -2.94
CA THR A 563 -5.76 -31.00 -2.82
C THR A 563 -5.30 -31.54 -1.46
N LYS A 564 -4.09 -31.17 -1.01
CA LYS A 564 -3.50 -31.55 0.29
C LYS A 564 -4.30 -31.09 1.52
N THR A 565 -5.24 -30.16 1.37
CA THR A 565 -6.15 -29.73 2.44
C THR A 565 -7.36 -30.65 2.52
N ILE A 566 -7.98 -30.99 1.38
CA ILE A 566 -9.17 -31.86 1.31
C ILE A 566 -8.85 -33.36 1.43
N SER A 567 -7.64 -33.82 1.10
CA SER A 567 -7.24 -35.23 1.31
C SER A 567 -7.17 -35.67 2.80
N ARG A 568 -7.34 -34.76 3.76
CA ARG A 568 -7.20 -35.02 5.20
C ARG A 568 -8.51 -35.47 5.83
N LYS A 569 -8.88 -36.75 5.69
CA LYS A 569 -10.14 -37.32 6.20
C LYS A 569 -10.55 -36.79 7.60
N ASN A 570 -9.67 -36.92 8.60
CA ASN A 570 -9.94 -36.50 9.99
C ASN A 570 -10.15 -34.99 10.20
N GLN A 571 -9.89 -34.15 9.19
CA GLN A 571 -10.09 -32.69 9.24
C GLN A 571 -11.09 -32.20 8.17
N LEU A 572 -11.52 -33.07 7.26
CA LEU A 572 -12.24 -32.71 6.03
C LEU A 572 -13.53 -31.93 6.31
N MET A 573 -14.40 -32.39 7.22
CA MET A 573 -15.62 -31.66 7.56
C MET A 573 -15.31 -30.24 8.07
N SER A 574 -14.34 -30.08 8.99
CA SER A 574 -13.95 -28.77 9.52
C SER A 574 -13.32 -27.82 8.47
N VAL A 575 -12.80 -28.38 7.37
CA VAL A 575 -12.28 -27.65 6.21
C VAL A 575 -13.43 -27.29 5.25
N ALA A 576 -14.29 -28.26 4.94
CA ALA A 576 -15.43 -28.10 4.05
C ALA A 576 -16.43 -27.06 4.59
N THR A 577 -16.74 -27.08 5.90
CA THR A 577 -17.57 -26.04 6.53
C THR A 577 -16.99 -24.64 6.34
N LYS A 578 -15.67 -24.48 6.50
CA LYS A 578 -15.00 -23.18 6.30
C LYS A 578 -14.97 -22.75 4.84
N ILE A 579 -14.82 -23.69 3.91
CA ILE A 579 -14.96 -23.42 2.47
C ILE A 579 -16.41 -22.99 2.18
N GLY A 580 -17.42 -23.71 2.66
CA GLY A 580 -18.84 -23.34 2.49
C GLY A 580 -19.18 -21.95 3.02
N ILE A 581 -18.64 -21.56 4.18
CA ILE A 581 -18.76 -20.19 4.72
C ILE A 581 -18.13 -19.17 3.75
N GLN A 582 -16.94 -19.46 3.18
CA GLN A 582 -16.31 -18.60 2.18
C GLN A 582 -17.07 -18.54 0.84
N LEU A 583 -17.74 -19.61 0.43
CA LEU A 583 -18.60 -19.64 -0.76
C LEU A 583 -19.83 -18.76 -0.54
N ASN A 584 -20.53 -18.93 0.60
CA ASN A 584 -21.72 -18.14 0.93
C ASN A 584 -21.40 -16.63 1.01
N ALA A 585 -20.29 -16.26 1.67
CA ALA A 585 -19.84 -14.87 1.74
C ALA A 585 -19.56 -14.26 0.35
N LYS A 586 -19.05 -15.06 -0.59
CA LYS A 586 -18.72 -14.63 -1.96
C LYS A 586 -19.94 -14.49 -2.86
N LEU A 587 -21.02 -15.20 -2.55
CA LEU A 587 -22.34 -15.07 -3.18
C LEU A 587 -23.19 -13.97 -2.51
N GLY A 588 -22.63 -13.19 -1.57
CA GLY A 588 -23.32 -12.10 -0.88
C GLY A 588 -24.25 -12.54 0.26
N GLY A 589 -24.18 -13.81 0.68
CA GLY A 589 -24.97 -14.36 1.78
C GLY A 589 -24.46 -13.94 3.16
N GLU A 590 -25.39 -13.67 4.07
CA GLU A 590 -25.12 -13.30 5.46
C GLU A 590 -25.05 -14.56 6.32
N ILE A 591 -23.85 -14.99 6.75
CA ILE A 591 -23.67 -16.24 7.50
C ILE A 591 -24.02 -16.07 8.98
N TRP A 592 -23.69 -14.90 9.54
CA TRP A 592 -24.08 -14.51 10.91
C TRP A 592 -24.15 -12.99 11.04
N GLY A 593 -24.82 -12.51 12.09
CA GLY A 593 -24.89 -11.10 12.47
C GLY A 593 -24.62 -10.88 13.96
N VAL A 594 -24.58 -9.62 14.38
CA VAL A 594 -24.54 -9.19 15.79
C VAL A 594 -25.54 -8.05 15.95
N SER A 595 -26.25 -8.00 17.07
CA SER A 595 -27.24 -6.94 17.32
C SER A 595 -26.57 -5.57 17.49
N ILE A 596 -26.88 -4.64 16.60
CA ILE A 596 -26.39 -3.25 16.61
C ILE A 596 -27.62 -2.31 16.61
N PRO A 597 -27.96 -1.68 17.74
CA PRO A 597 -29.24 -0.97 17.90
C PRO A 597 -29.27 0.41 17.23
N THR A 598 -28.19 0.85 16.58
CA THR A 598 -28.16 2.14 15.87
C THR A 598 -28.72 1.95 14.47
N LYS A 599 -29.94 2.47 14.24
CA LYS A 599 -30.53 2.56 12.90
C LYS A 599 -29.70 3.48 12.00
N THR A 600 -29.84 3.32 10.68
CA THR A 600 -29.30 4.25 9.65
C THR A 600 -27.81 4.56 9.81
N LEU A 601 -27.05 3.58 10.30
CA LEU A 601 -25.59 3.62 10.45
C LEU A 601 -24.89 3.07 9.20
N MET A 602 -23.83 3.74 8.77
CA MET A 602 -22.78 3.21 7.89
C MET A 602 -21.46 3.15 8.66
N VAL A 603 -20.73 2.04 8.52
CA VAL A 603 -19.36 1.90 9.02
C VAL A 603 -18.41 1.73 7.84
N ILE A 604 -17.33 2.51 7.84
CA ILE A 604 -16.30 2.55 6.81
C ILE A 604 -14.98 2.05 7.41
N GLY A 605 -14.22 1.28 6.64
CA GLY A 605 -12.85 0.87 6.94
C GLY A 605 -11.92 1.31 5.83
N MET A 606 -10.79 1.92 6.22
CA MET A 606 -9.75 2.40 5.30
C MET A 606 -8.38 1.84 5.73
N ASP A 607 -7.63 1.28 4.79
CA ASP A 607 -6.26 0.79 4.97
C ASP A 607 -5.39 1.20 3.76
N SER A 608 -4.07 1.35 3.95
CA SER A 608 -3.13 1.81 2.93
C SER A 608 -1.86 0.96 2.90
N TYR A 609 -1.61 0.30 1.77
CA TYR A 609 -0.46 -0.58 1.56
C TYR A 609 0.61 0.06 0.67
N HIS A 610 1.87 -0.02 1.12
CA HIS A 610 3.05 0.47 0.40
C HIS A 610 3.94 -0.71 -0.02
N ASP A 611 4.21 -0.85 -1.32
CA ASP A 611 5.16 -1.85 -1.82
C ASP A 611 6.61 -1.34 -1.69
N LEU A 612 7.34 -1.88 -0.71
CA LEU A 612 8.74 -1.53 -0.47
C LEU A 612 9.67 -1.92 -1.64
N LYS A 613 9.27 -2.86 -2.52
CA LYS A 613 10.05 -3.29 -3.68
C LYS A 613 9.73 -2.46 -4.92
N ARG A 614 8.45 -2.16 -5.14
CA ARG A 614 8.00 -1.26 -6.22
C ARG A 614 7.92 0.18 -5.71
N ARG A 615 9.04 0.90 -5.81
CA ARG A 615 9.22 2.33 -5.47
C ARG A 615 8.37 3.31 -6.32
N THR A 616 7.18 2.91 -6.78
CA THR A 616 6.36 3.57 -7.82
C THR A 616 4.88 3.71 -7.49
N SER A 617 4.33 2.95 -6.54
CA SER A 617 2.89 2.97 -6.25
C SER A 617 2.54 2.47 -4.84
N SER A 618 1.49 3.06 -4.27
CA SER A 618 0.78 2.52 -3.10
C SER A 618 -0.70 2.31 -3.41
N VAL A 619 -1.38 1.51 -2.57
CA VAL A 619 -2.75 1.06 -2.80
C VAL A 619 -3.56 1.31 -1.53
N GLY A 620 -4.52 2.23 -1.60
CA GLY A 620 -5.54 2.41 -0.59
C GLY A 620 -6.76 1.52 -0.86
N ALA A 621 -7.34 0.95 0.19
CA ALA A 621 -8.63 0.26 0.13
C ALA A 621 -9.66 0.99 1.00
N PHE A 622 -10.86 1.13 0.47
CA PHE A 622 -12.02 1.75 1.09
C PHE A 622 -13.16 0.73 1.08
N VAL A 623 -13.66 0.36 2.27
CA VAL A 623 -14.73 -0.63 2.45
C VAL A 623 -15.84 0.00 3.28
N ALA A 624 -17.09 -0.06 2.85
CA ALA A 624 -18.22 0.57 3.53
C ALA A 624 -19.38 -0.42 3.66
N SER A 625 -19.98 -0.53 4.86
CA SER A 625 -21.16 -1.37 5.09
C SER A 625 -22.37 -0.86 4.30
N THR A 626 -23.15 -1.75 3.68
CA THR A 626 -24.30 -1.39 2.82
C THR A 626 -25.66 -1.79 3.38
N ASN A 627 -25.73 -2.45 4.53
CA ASN A 627 -26.98 -2.87 5.16
C ASN A 627 -26.97 -2.64 6.69
N GLN A 628 -28.16 -2.61 7.29
CA GLN A 628 -28.38 -2.33 8.72
C GLN A 628 -27.71 -3.34 9.68
N THR A 629 -27.45 -4.58 9.25
CA THR A 629 -26.72 -5.61 10.02
C THR A 629 -25.20 -5.46 9.95
N LEU A 630 -24.68 -4.54 9.13
CA LEU A 630 -23.24 -4.31 8.86
C LEU A 630 -22.48 -5.56 8.38
N THR A 631 -23.16 -6.44 7.65
CA THR A 631 -22.65 -7.73 7.15
C THR A 631 -22.32 -7.72 5.65
N LYS A 632 -22.94 -6.82 4.88
CA LYS A 632 -22.68 -6.60 3.45
C LYS A 632 -21.86 -5.33 3.27
N PHE A 633 -20.96 -5.34 2.28
CA PHE A 633 -19.97 -4.28 2.08
C PHE A 633 -19.83 -3.90 0.61
N TYR A 634 -19.91 -2.60 0.34
CA TYR A 634 -19.30 -1.99 -0.84
C TYR A 634 -17.79 -1.89 -0.62
N SER A 635 -17.01 -1.96 -1.69
CA SER A 635 -15.55 -1.84 -1.59
C SER A 635 -14.94 -1.25 -2.85
N ARG A 636 -13.94 -0.39 -2.70
CA ARG A 636 -13.23 0.28 -3.79
C ARG A 636 -11.75 0.45 -3.46
N ILE A 637 -10.95 0.53 -4.52
CA ILE A 637 -9.50 0.64 -4.46
C ILE A 637 -9.05 1.96 -5.09
N ILE A 638 -8.01 2.54 -4.49
CA ILE A 638 -7.36 3.78 -4.88
C ILE A 638 -5.88 3.48 -5.18
N TYR A 639 -5.44 3.71 -6.42
CA TYR A 639 -4.03 3.66 -6.79
C TYR A 639 -3.37 5.03 -6.54
N GLN A 640 -2.40 5.07 -5.64
CA GLN A 640 -1.68 6.28 -5.23
C GLN A 640 -0.31 6.37 -5.92
N ARG A 641 0.13 7.61 -6.18
CA ARG A 641 1.51 7.89 -6.60
C ARG A 641 2.46 7.82 -5.39
N THR A 642 3.70 7.37 -5.60
CA THR A 642 4.64 7.11 -4.51
C THR A 642 4.83 8.31 -3.57
N THR A 643 4.96 8.02 -2.27
CA THR A 643 5.24 8.95 -1.16
C THR A 643 4.07 9.78 -0.63
N GLN A 644 2.85 9.58 -1.14
CA GLN A 644 1.62 9.91 -0.41
C GLN A 644 1.18 8.68 0.41
N GLU A 645 0.97 8.86 1.72
CA GLU A 645 0.29 7.88 2.59
C GLU A 645 -1.21 8.21 2.75
N LEU A 646 -1.61 9.38 2.22
CA LEU A 646 -2.96 9.92 2.16
C LEU A 646 -3.74 9.33 0.98
N MET A 647 -5.03 9.10 1.16
CA MET A 647 -5.92 8.73 0.07
C MET A 647 -6.44 9.96 -0.69
N ASP A 648 -6.03 10.09 -1.95
CA ASP A 648 -6.63 10.99 -2.92
C ASP A 648 -7.88 10.33 -3.52
N GLY A 649 -8.97 11.08 -3.71
CA GLY A 649 -10.18 10.58 -4.38
C GLY A 649 -11.19 9.87 -3.47
N LEU A 650 -11.09 10.06 -2.15
CA LEU A 650 -12.08 9.57 -1.17
C LEU A 650 -13.50 10.02 -1.52
N THR A 651 -13.64 11.22 -2.09
CA THR A 651 -14.89 11.78 -2.59
C THR A 651 -15.67 10.82 -3.48
N GLN A 652 -15.01 10.14 -4.43
CA GLN A 652 -15.68 9.21 -5.34
C GLN A 652 -16.01 7.87 -4.66
N CYS A 653 -15.11 7.39 -3.80
CA CYS A 653 -15.31 6.15 -3.04
C CYS A 653 -16.52 6.26 -2.09
N LEU A 654 -16.63 7.38 -1.37
CA LEU A 654 -17.76 7.69 -0.51
C LEU A 654 -19.03 7.97 -1.31
N THR A 655 -18.93 8.68 -2.45
CA THR A 655 -20.06 8.92 -3.35
C THR A 655 -20.73 7.63 -3.81
N ASP A 656 -19.95 6.68 -4.31
CA ASP A 656 -20.50 5.44 -4.85
C ASP A 656 -20.91 4.45 -3.74
N ALA A 657 -20.28 4.51 -2.56
CA ALA A 657 -20.74 3.81 -1.37
C ALA A 657 -22.09 4.34 -0.83
N LEU A 658 -22.32 5.66 -0.87
CA LEU A 658 -23.59 6.26 -0.47
C LEU A 658 -24.72 5.95 -1.46
N LYS A 659 -24.43 5.94 -2.78
CA LYS A 659 -25.37 5.44 -3.80
C LYS A 659 -25.76 3.97 -3.53
N GLU A 660 -24.78 3.12 -3.23
CA GLU A 660 -25.02 1.69 -2.96
C GLU A 660 -25.78 1.48 -1.63
N TYR A 661 -25.50 2.25 -0.58
CA TYR A 661 -26.30 2.23 0.65
C TYR A 661 -27.74 2.65 0.38
N HIS A 662 -27.96 3.72 -0.40
CA HIS A 662 -29.29 4.18 -0.76
C HIS A 662 -30.06 3.13 -1.58
N ARG A 663 -29.40 2.48 -2.55
CA ARG A 663 -29.96 1.38 -3.35
C ARG A 663 -30.44 0.20 -2.50
N ASN A 664 -29.78 -0.09 -1.39
CA ASN A 664 -30.09 -1.24 -0.52
C ASN A 664 -31.04 -0.91 0.66
N ASN A 665 -31.15 0.35 1.09
CA ASN A 665 -31.93 0.74 2.27
C ASN A 665 -33.04 1.77 1.99
N ASN A 666 -33.13 2.32 0.76
CA ASN A 666 -34.01 3.41 0.34
C ASN A 666 -33.85 4.74 1.11
N CYS A 667 -32.82 4.87 1.94
CA CYS A 667 -32.44 6.08 2.68
C CYS A 667 -30.92 6.31 2.62
N LEU A 668 -30.46 7.50 3.01
CA LEU A 668 -29.04 7.77 3.28
C LEU A 668 -28.73 7.52 4.77
N PRO A 669 -27.49 7.16 5.14
CA PRO A 669 -27.14 6.94 6.54
C PRO A 669 -27.10 8.25 7.34
N GLU A 670 -27.80 8.31 8.47
CA GLU A 670 -27.75 9.44 9.40
C GLU A 670 -26.41 9.53 10.13
N LYS A 671 -25.72 8.40 10.28
CA LYS A 671 -24.44 8.29 11.01
C LYS A 671 -23.40 7.52 10.22
N ILE A 672 -22.17 8.02 10.24
CA ILE A 672 -21.03 7.41 9.56
C ILE A 672 -19.88 7.28 10.57
N VAL A 673 -19.34 6.07 10.76
CA VAL A 673 -18.14 5.84 11.58
C VAL A 673 -17.03 5.27 10.71
N LEU A 674 -15.90 5.95 10.64
CA LEU A 674 -14.78 5.61 9.77
C LEU A 674 -13.59 5.12 10.60
N TYR A 675 -13.16 3.89 10.37
CA TYR A 675 -11.98 3.28 11.00
C TYR A 675 -10.79 3.27 10.03
N ARG A 676 -9.79 4.12 10.28
CA ARG A 676 -8.59 4.30 9.45
C ARG A 676 -7.38 3.61 10.07
N ASP A 677 -6.92 2.53 9.46
CA ASP A 677 -5.71 1.80 9.84
C ASP A 677 -4.48 2.28 9.03
N GLY A 678 -3.29 1.86 9.43
CA GLY A 678 -2.03 2.09 8.71
C GLY A 678 -1.30 3.39 9.06
N VAL A 679 -1.81 4.16 10.02
CA VAL A 679 -1.38 5.55 10.32
C VAL A 679 -0.44 5.62 11.53
N SER A 680 0.54 6.53 11.48
CA SER A 680 1.38 6.89 12.63
C SER A 680 1.02 8.27 13.21
N ASP A 681 1.36 8.46 14.49
CA ASP A 681 1.01 9.62 15.31
C ASP A 681 1.46 10.96 14.69
N GLY A 682 2.59 10.98 13.97
CA GLY A 682 3.09 12.16 13.26
C GLY A 682 2.34 12.52 11.97
N GLN A 683 1.26 11.80 11.63
CA GLN A 683 0.46 12.01 10.41
C GLN A 683 -1.01 12.37 10.73
N LEU A 684 -1.40 12.40 12.01
CA LEU A 684 -2.78 12.66 12.44
C LEU A 684 -3.29 14.03 11.95
N ALA A 685 -2.47 15.08 12.06
CA ALA A 685 -2.78 16.41 11.53
C ALA A 685 -3.04 16.37 10.02
N ILE A 686 -2.19 15.67 9.25
CA ILE A 686 -2.29 15.59 7.79
C ILE A 686 -3.59 14.88 7.35
N ILE A 687 -4.10 13.94 8.16
CA ILE A 687 -5.40 13.28 7.90
C ILE A 687 -6.57 14.23 8.17
N ALA A 688 -6.51 15.00 9.26
CA ALA A 688 -7.50 16.04 9.56
C ALA A 688 -7.51 17.16 8.51
N GLU A 689 -6.33 17.50 7.96
CA GLU A 689 -6.15 18.53 6.91
C GLU A 689 -6.49 18.04 5.49
N HIS A 690 -6.45 16.72 5.20
CA HIS A 690 -6.53 16.21 3.82
C HIS A 690 -7.52 15.07 3.56
N GLU A 691 -7.66 14.08 4.45
CA GLU A 691 -8.63 12.99 4.25
C GLU A 691 -10.03 13.40 4.73
N LEU A 692 -10.11 14.10 5.86
CA LEU A 692 -11.38 14.55 6.44
C LEU A 692 -12.15 15.58 5.56
N PRO A 693 -11.53 16.61 4.95
CA PRO A 693 -12.26 17.56 4.12
C PRO A 693 -12.87 16.92 2.86
N GLN A 694 -12.16 15.99 2.20
CA GLN A 694 -12.71 15.21 1.07
C GLN A 694 -14.02 14.49 1.46
N ILE A 695 -14.07 13.92 2.66
CA ILE A 695 -15.25 13.24 3.20
C ILE A 695 -16.38 14.24 3.46
N VAL A 696 -16.12 15.29 4.24
CA VAL A 696 -17.14 16.27 4.66
C VAL A 696 -17.73 17.01 3.46
N GLU A 697 -16.90 17.42 2.50
CA GLU A 697 -17.35 18.05 1.26
C GLU A 697 -18.21 17.13 0.37
N THR A 698 -18.14 15.80 0.55
CA THR A 698 -18.91 14.86 -0.29
C THR A 698 -20.40 14.93 0.04
N PHE A 699 -20.77 15.14 1.30
CA PHE A 699 -22.17 15.08 1.74
C PHE A 699 -23.10 16.06 0.98
N PRO A 700 -22.84 17.38 0.92
CA PRO A 700 -23.68 18.31 0.16
C PRO A 700 -23.60 18.11 -1.37
N LYS A 701 -22.60 17.37 -1.88
CA LYS A 701 -22.49 17.01 -3.31
C LYS A 701 -23.39 15.82 -3.70
N ILE A 702 -23.86 15.03 -2.72
CA ILE A 702 -24.84 13.94 -2.93
C ILE A 702 -26.27 14.47 -2.92
N MET A 703 -26.61 15.28 -1.93
CA MET A 703 -27.94 15.86 -1.75
C MET A 703 -27.81 17.22 -1.04
N PRO A 704 -28.41 18.30 -1.55
CA PRO A 704 -28.42 19.59 -0.85
C PRO A 704 -29.01 19.45 0.55
N GLY A 705 -28.30 19.93 1.57
CA GLY A 705 -28.72 19.85 2.98
C GLY A 705 -28.45 18.52 3.69
N TYR A 706 -27.85 17.51 3.03
CA TYR A 706 -27.43 16.28 3.69
C TYR A 706 -26.12 16.50 4.47
N GLU A 707 -26.21 16.52 5.81
CA GLU A 707 -25.07 16.51 6.75
C GLU A 707 -25.20 15.32 7.72
N PRO A 708 -24.65 14.14 7.38
CA PRO A 708 -24.64 12.98 8.27
C PRO A 708 -23.64 13.16 9.41
N LYS A 709 -23.94 12.56 10.57
CA LYS A 709 -23.08 12.65 11.74
C LYS A 709 -21.87 11.73 11.60
N LEU A 710 -20.69 12.33 11.42
CA LEU A 710 -19.43 11.63 11.18
C LEU A 710 -18.60 11.43 12.46
N ALA A 711 -18.01 10.24 12.63
CA ALA A 711 -16.86 10.00 13.51
C ALA A 711 -15.69 9.38 12.74
N VAL A 712 -14.46 9.73 13.13
CA VAL A 712 -13.21 9.19 12.55
C VAL A 712 -12.33 8.62 13.66
N VAL A 713 -12.05 7.33 13.57
CA VAL A 713 -11.30 6.53 14.54
C VAL A 713 -10.03 6.00 13.88
N ILE A 714 -8.87 6.45 14.33
CA ILE A 714 -7.58 5.93 13.89
C ILE A 714 -7.28 4.61 14.62
N VAL A 715 -7.03 3.55 13.86
CA VAL A 715 -6.73 2.21 14.35
C VAL A 715 -5.23 1.98 14.25
N LYS A 716 -4.57 1.63 15.36
CA LYS A 716 -3.14 1.30 15.36
C LYS A 716 -2.93 -0.16 15.75
N LYS A 717 -2.75 -1.02 14.74
CA LYS A 717 -2.40 -2.45 14.89
C LYS A 717 -0.99 -2.70 15.46
N ARG A 718 -0.13 -1.69 15.61
CA ARG A 718 1.28 -1.85 16.05
C ARG A 718 1.61 -0.84 17.15
N GLY A 719 1.99 -1.34 18.31
CA GLY A 719 2.35 -0.54 19.47
C GLY A 719 3.01 -1.39 20.55
N ASN A 720 3.63 -0.73 21.52
CA ASN A 720 4.49 -1.36 22.53
C ASN A 720 3.71 -1.77 23.80
N ALA A 721 2.53 -1.20 24.02
CA ALA A 721 1.64 -1.54 25.14
C ALA A 721 1.30 -3.05 25.17
N ARG A 722 1.51 -3.67 26.33
CA ARG A 722 1.11 -5.03 26.69
C ARG A 722 0.34 -4.94 27.99
N PHE A 723 -0.68 -5.77 28.10
CA PHE A 723 -1.51 -5.89 29.29
C PHE A 723 -1.53 -7.35 29.72
N PHE A 724 -1.51 -7.56 31.04
CA PHE A 724 -1.49 -8.87 31.68
C PHE A 724 -2.59 -8.91 32.72
N GLN A 725 -3.32 -10.03 32.81
CA GLN A 725 -4.30 -10.27 33.86
C GLN A 725 -3.64 -11.12 34.95
N ARG A 726 -3.76 -10.68 36.22
CA ARG A 726 -3.29 -11.45 37.37
C ARG A 726 -4.41 -12.36 37.87
N SER A 727 -4.15 -13.67 37.92
CA SER A 727 -5.06 -14.68 38.46
C SER A 727 -4.35 -15.43 39.59
N GLY A 728 -4.53 -14.95 40.82
CA GLY A 728 -3.77 -15.40 41.99
C GLY A 728 -2.26 -15.18 41.83
N ARG A 729 -1.51 -16.29 41.66
CA ARG A 729 -0.07 -16.28 41.37
C ARG A 729 0.27 -16.36 39.87
N SER A 730 -0.70 -16.65 39.01
CA SER A 730 -0.50 -16.80 37.57
C SER A 730 -0.70 -15.48 36.84
N ILE A 731 0.14 -15.24 35.83
CA ILE A 731 0.03 -14.10 34.91
C ILE A 731 -0.46 -14.61 33.56
N LEU A 732 -1.57 -14.06 33.09
CA LEU A 732 -2.31 -14.54 31.92
C LEU A 732 -2.51 -13.42 30.88
N ASN A 733 -2.91 -13.79 29.67
CA ASN A 733 -3.47 -12.85 28.71
C ASN A 733 -4.85 -12.39 29.21
N PRO A 734 -5.17 -11.08 29.20
CA PRO A 734 -6.54 -10.60 29.44
C PRO A 734 -7.53 -11.16 28.42
N ALA A 735 -8.79 -11.25 28.83
CA ALA A 735 -9.87 -11.81 28.01
C ALA A 735 -10.18 -10.95 26.76
N PRO A 736 -10.67 -11.56 25.67
CA PRO A 736 -11.39 -10.86 24.62
C PRO A 736 -12.49 -9.95 25.20
N GLY A 737 -12.53 -8.69 24.79
CA GLY A 737 -13.43 -7.68 25.34
C GLY A 737 -12.79 -6.74 26.36
N THR A 738 -11.54 -7.00 26.81
CA THR A 738 -10.83 -6.10 27.74
C THR A 738 -10.57 -4.73 27.10
N ILE A 739 -11.00 -3.66 27.76
CA ILE A 739 -10.79 -2.25 27.40
C ILE A 739 -9.84 -1.60 28.42
N ILE A 740 -8.98 -0.70 27.92
CA ILE A 740 -8.18 0.22 28.74
C ILE A 740 -8.34 1.63 28.15
N ASP A 741 -9.02 2.51 28.89
CA ASP A 741 -9.36 3.88 28.48
C ASP A 741 -8.90 4.96 29.49
N HIS A 742 -8.03 4.57 30.43
CA HIS A 742 -7.34 5.45 31.36
C HIS A 742 -5.95 4.87 31.75
N THR A 743 -5.23 5.60 32.61
CA THR A 743 -3.92 5.28 33.20
C THR A 743 -2.73 5.21 32.23
N VAL A 744 -2.85 4.54 31.08
CA VAL A 744 -1.77 4.43 30.07
C VAL A 744 -2.17 4.96 28.68
N THR A 745 -3.22 5.77 28.66
CA THR A 745 -3.79 6.52 27.54
C THR A 745 -3.31 7.98 27.56
N ASN A 746 -3.51 8.72 26.46
CA ASN A 746 -3.00 10.09 26.33
C ASN A 746 -4.03 11.11 26.83
N THR A 747 -3.69 11.92 27.83
CA THR A 747 -4.60 12.89 28.49
C THR A 747 -5.36 13.78 27.51
N ASP A 748 -4.70 14.23 26.44
CA ASP A 748 -5.26 15.15 25.44
C ASP A 748 -6.11 14.47 24.34
N TRP A 749 -6.20 13.13 24.33
CA TRP A 749 -6.88 12.36 23.27
C TRP A 749 -8.08 11.58 23.80
N TYR A 750 -9.14 11.48 22.97
CA TYR A 750 -10.17 10.47 23.13
C TYR A 750 -9.64 9.13 22.59
N ASP A 751 -8.78 8.49 23.37
CA ASP A 751 -8.12 7.24 23.00
C ASP A 751 -8.39 6.08 23.98
N PHE A 752 -8.39 4.86 23.44
CA PHE A 752 -8.54 3.63 24.21
C PHE A 752 -7.83 2.44 23.54
N TYR A 753 -7.45 1.45 24.34
CA TYR A 753 -7.04 0.13 23.86
C TYR A 753 -8.19 -0.86 24.00
N LEU A 754 -8.31 -1.77 23.03
CA LEU A 754 -9.22 -2.92 23.10
C LEU A 754 -8.44 -4.21 22.74
N ILE A 755 -8.56 -5.21 23.60
CA ILE A 755 -8.10 -6.58 23.35
C ILE A 755 -9.31 -7.37 22.82
N SER A 756 -9.50 -7.36 21.50
CA SER A 756 -10.64 -8.04 20.87
C SER A 756 -10.39 -9.52 20.60
N GLN A 757 -9.16 -9.96 20.35
CA GLN A 757 -8.82 -11.35 19.99
C GLN A 757 -8.13 -12.14 21.11
N CYS A 758 -8.35 -13.46 21.16
CA CYS A 758 -7.59 -14.37 22.03
C CYS A 758 -6.26 -14.80 21.36
N ALA A 759 -5.14 -14.65 22.07
CA ALA A 759 -3.83 -15.13 21.63
C ALA A 759 -3.58 -16.57 22.09
N ARG A 760 -3.50 -17.51 21.14
CA ARG A 760 -3.24 -18.94 21.41
C ARG A 760 -1.78 -19.25 21.79
N GLN A 761 -0.86 -18.34 21.51
CA GLN A 761 0.57 -18.44 21.79
C GLN A 761 1.13 -17.03 22.02
N GLY A 762 2.07 -16.88 22.95
CA GLY A 762 2.67 -15.60 23.31
C GLY A 762 1.71 -14.64 24.05
N THR A 763 2.23 -13.46 24.38
CA THR A 763 1.44 -12.35 24.93
C THR A 763 0.54 -11.72 23.86
N VAL A 764 -0.72 -11.43 24.22
CA VAL A 764 -1.66 -10.73 23.36
C VAL A 764 -1.21 -9.29 23.11
N SER A 765 -1.37 -8.82 21.87
CA SER A 765 -1.09 -7.44 21.50
C SER A 765 -2.42 -6.68 21.36
N PRO A 766 -2.71 -5.67 22.21
CA PRO A 766 -3.92 -4.85 22.11
C PRO A 766 -3.93 -4.08 20.78
N THR A 767 -5.10 -3.57 20.39
CA THR A 767 -5.21 -2.55 19.34
C THR A 767 -5.55 -1.21 20.00
N HIS A 768 -4.85 -0.15 19.61
CA HIS A 768 -5.13 1.22 20.06
C HIS A 768 -6.09 1.89 19.07
N TYR A 769 -7.03 2.65 19.59
CA TYR A 769 -8.03 3.41 18.86
C TYR A 769 -7.97 4.87 19.36
N ASN A 770 -7.88 5.83 18.45
CA ASN A 770 -7.92 7.26 18.77
C ASN A 770 -9.03 7.94 17.95
N VAL A 771 -10.03 8.50 18.62
CA VAL A 771 -11.15 9.20 17.98
C VAL A 771 -10.75 10.66 17.73
N ILE A 772 -10.31 10.95 16.51
CA ILE A 772 -9.78 12.28 16.14
C ILE A 772 -10.86 13.28 15.70
N TRP A 773 -12.09 12.79 15.50
CA TRP A 773 -13.27 13.59 15.15
C TRP A 773 -14.53 12.83 15.54
N ASP A 774 -15.49 13.48 16.19
CA ASP A 774 -16.81 12.89 16.46
C ASP A 774 -17.92 13.96 16.47
N ARG A 775 -18.99 13.72 15.69
CA ARG A 775 -20.26 14.45 15.71
C ARG A 775 -21.48 13.52 15.88
N THR A 776 -21.25 12.22 16.16
CA THR A 776 -22.29 11.17 16.28
C THR A 776 -23.13 11.25 17.55
N ASN A 777 -22.60 11.97 18.56
CA ASN A 777 -23.08 12.03 19.93
C ASN A 777 -23.20 10.62 20.56
N PHE A 778 -22.30 9.70 20.20
CA PHE A 778 -22.16 8.44 20.90
C PHE A 778 -21.51 8.66 22.27
N LYS A 779 -22.06 8.01 23.30
CA LYS A 779 -21.36 7.85 24.59
C LYS A 779 -20.09 7.02 24.36
N VAL A 780 -19.09 7.19 25.22
CA VAL A 780 -17.83 6.43 25.20
C VAL A 780 -18.07 4.93 25.02
N ASP A 781 -18.89 4.34 25.88
CA ASP A 781 -19.25 2.91 25.80
C ASP A 781 -19.90 2.52 24.47
N HIS A 782 -20.67 3.40 23.83
CA HIS A 782 -21.30 3.08 22.55
C HIS A 782 -20.24 2.97 21.45
N MET A 783 -19.23 3.84 21.44
CA MET A 783 -18.10 3.77 20.50
C MET A 783 -17.21 2.54 20.77
N GLN A 784 -16.90 2.28 22.04
CA GLN A 784 -16.11 1.12 22.47
C GLN A 784 -16.81 -0.20 22.15
N ARG A 785 -18.11 -0.34 22.50
CA ARG A 785 -18.91 -1.54 22.20
C ARG A 785 -19.18 -1.71 20.71
N LEU A 786 -19.41 -0.64 19.94
CA LEU A 786 -19.50 -0.72 18.47
C LEU A 786 -18.19 -1.27 17.89
N THR A 787 -17.04 -0.76 18.34
CA THR A 787 -15.72 -1.24 17.92
C THR A 787 -15.53 -2.73 18.22
N TYR A 788 -15.98 -3.21 19.39
CA TYR A 788 -15.91 -4.64 19.74
C TYR A 788 -16.91 -5.50 18.94
N LYS A 789 -18.17 -5.07 18.78
CA LYS A 789 -19.16 -5.77 17.92
C LYS A 789 -18.63 -5.96 16.49
N LEU A 790 -18.02 -4.92 15.91
CA LEU A 790 -17.41 -4.98 14.58
C LEU A 790 -16.24 -5.97 14.46
N CYS A 791 -15.55 -6.31 15.56
CA CYS A 791 -14.53 -7.36 15.59
C CYS A 791 -15.10 -8.80 15.47
N HIS A 792 -16.42 -8.98 15.51
CA HIS A 792 -17.09 -10.28 15.35
C HIS A 792 -17.59 -10.55 13.92
N LEU A 793 -17.68 -9.52 13.06
CA LEU A 793 -18.36 -9.59 11.74
C LEU A 793 -17.44 -10.01 10.57
N TYR A 794 -16.39 -10.79 10.83
CA TYR A 794 -15.41 -11.18 9.82
C TYR A 794 -15.52 -12.67 9.44
N TYR A 795 -16.28 -12.95 8.37
CA TYR A 795 -16.72 -14.30 8.01
C TYR A 795 -15.65 -15.36 7.74
N ASN A 796 -14.40 -15.00 7.46
CA ASN A 796 -13.32 -16.00 7.32
C ASN A 796 -12.86 -16.61 8.67
N TRP A 797 -13.34 -16.09 9.81
CA TRP A 797 -12.95 -16.56 11.15
C TRP A 797 -14.17 -16.62 12.07
N PRO A 798 -14.62 -17.82 12.51
CA PRO A 798 -15.72 -17.95 13.46
C PRO A 798 -15.22 -17.64 14.88
N GLY A 799 -15.18 -16.35 15.21
CA GLY A 799 -14.69 -15.79 16.47
C GLY A 799 -14.21 -14.36 16.28
N THR A 800 -13.71 -13.73 17.33
CA THR A 800 -13.22 -12.34 17.25
C THR A 800 -11.88 -12.21 16.53
N ILE A 801 -11.71 -11.08 15.82
CA ILE A 801 -10.46 -10.64 15.20
C ILE A 801 -9.94 -9.34 15.81
N ARG A 802 -8.65 -9.03 15.58
CA ARG A 802 -7.91 -7.93 16.20
C ARG A 802 -8.40 -6.50 15.91
N VAL A 803 -9.20 -6.30 14.87
CA VAL A 803 -9.70 -5.00 14.40
C VAL A 803 -11.12 -5.13 13.85
N PRO A 804 -11.89 -4.04 13.69
CA PRO A 804 -13.16 -4.05 12.98
C PRO A 804 -13.09 -4.77 11.63
N ALA A 805 -14.14 -5.55 11.29
CA ALA A 805 -14.21 -6.34 10.07
C ALA A 805 -13.91 -5.50 8.80
N VAL A 806 -14.40 -4.26 8.73
CA VAL A 806 -14.13 -3.32 7.62
C VAL A 806 -12.64 -3.06 7.40
N CYS A 807 -11.83 -2.90 8.45
CA CYS A 807 -10.38 -2.71 8.35
C CYS A 807 -9.67 -4.01 7.93
N GLN A 808 -10.18 -5.16 8.36
CA GLN A 808 -9.63 -6.46 7.97
C GLN A 808 -9.95 -6.81 6.51
N LEU A 809 -11.11 -6.39 6.00
CA LEU A 809 -11.50 -6.50 4.60
C LEU A 809 -10.66 -5.57 3.71
N GLY A 810 -10.48 -4.30 4.10
CA GLY A 810 -9.60 -3.36 3.39
C GLY A 810 -8.17 -3.90 3.25
N ALA A 811 -7.58 -4.38 4.35
CA ALA A 811 -6.27 -5.02 4.37
C ALA A 811 -6.14 -6.20 3.38
N LEU A 812 -7.18 -7.05 3.29
CA LEU A 812 -7.20 -8.18 2.35
C LEU A 812 -7.29 -7.72 0.90
N GLN A 813 -8.00 -6.62 0.62
CA GLN A 813 -8.18 -6.12 -0.73
C GLN A 813 -6.90 -5.44 -1.25
N CYS A 814 -6.22 -4.64 -0.42
CA CYS A 814 -4.84 -4.18 -0.67
C CYS A 814 -3.89 -5.35 -0.96
N LEU A 815 -3.99 -6.44 -0.19
CA LEU A 815 -3.16 -7.64 -0.40
C LEU A 815 -3.51 -8.39 -1.69
N GLN A 816 -4.79 -8.56 -2.05
CA GLN A 816 -5.18 -9.27 -3.28
C GLN A 816 -4.64 -8.56 -4.53
N ILE A 817 -4.70 -7.23 -4.58
CA ILE A 817 -4.22 -6.47 -5.75
C ILE A 817 -2.70 -6.48 -5.89
N ARG A 818 -1.95 -6.63 -4.78
CA ARG A 818 -0.52 -6.94 -4.83
C ARG A 818 -0.25 -8.24 -5.61
N HIS A 819 -1.11 -9.26 -5.47
CA HIS A 819 -0.98 -10.51 -6.22
C HIS A 819 -1.28 -10.32 -7.71
N GLU A 820 -2.40 -9.70 -8.05
CA GLU A 820 -2.83 -9.48 -9.44
C GLU A 820 -1.86 -8.58 -10.22
N THR A 821 -1.25 -7.60 -9.54
CA THR A 821 -0.29 -6.67 -10.18
C THR A 821 1.12 -7.26 -10.30
N THR A 822 1.47 -8.40 -9.66
CA THR A 822 2.88 -8.83 -9.57
C THR A 822 3.55 -9.17 -10.90
N ASN A 823 2.80 -9.55 -11.95
CA ASN A 823 3.38 -10.05 -13.21
C ASN A 823 3.28 -9.07 -14.41
N THR A 824 2.71 -7.87 -14.24
CA THR A 824 2.54 -6.92 -15.34
C THR A 824 3.79 -6.05 -15.55
N THR A 825 4.52 -6.27 -16.64
CA THR A 825 5.44 -5.27 -17.21
C THR A 825 4.62 -4.04 -17.64
N GLN A 826 5.07 -2.82 -17.34
CA GLN A 826 4.27 -1.60 -17.38
C GLN A 826 3.42 -1.41 -18.66
N THR A 827 2.12 -1.73 -18.56
CA THR A 827 1.07 -1.05 -19.31
C THR A 827 0.47 0.03 -18.40
N SER A 828 0.31 1.24 -18.93
CA SER A 828 -0.42 2.31 -18.25
C SER A 828 -1.90 1.92 -18.11
N PRO A 829 -2.52 2.06 -16.92
CA PRO A 829 -3.91 1.66 -16.73
C PRO A 829 -4.86 2.57 -17.54
N SER A 830 -5.74 1.94 -18.32
CA SER A 830 -6.92 2.59 -18.88
C SER A 830 -7.86 3.00 -17.74
N THR A 831 -8.30 4.25 -17.76
CA THR A 831 -9.30 4.77 -16.81
C THR A 831 -10.68 4.62 -17.42
N ASP A 832 -11.60 3.97 -16.70
CA ASP A 832 -13.06 4.18 -16.63
C ASP A 832 -13.72 2.97 -15.92
N LEU A 833 -14.92 3.03 -15.35
CA LEU A 833 -15.95 4.06 -15.37
C LEU A 833 -16.64 4.17 -13.98
N ALA A 834 -16.88 5.38 -13.47
CA ALA A 834 -17.96 5.65 -12.49
C ALA A 834 -18.23 7.16 -12.33
N THR A 835 -19.25 7.67 -13.03
CA THR A 835 -19.91 8.99 -12.87
C THR A 835 -19.29 10.02 -11.91
N LEU A 836 -18.54 10.96 -12.49
CA LEU A 836 -18.71 12.38 -12.17
C LEU A 836 -20.07 12.86 -12.74
N LYS A 837 -20.37 14.17 -12.67
CA LYS A 837 -21.54 14.74 -13.40
C LYS A 837 -21.49 14.33 -14.89
N ARG A 838 -22.67 14.11 -15.49
CA ARG A 838 -22.82 14.29 -16.94
C ARG A 838 -22.61 15.78 -17.23
N SER A 839 -21.38 16.16 -17.56
CA SER A 839 -21.21 16.84 -18.83
C SER A 839 -21.64 15.87 -19.93
N ASN A 840 -22.43 16.35 -20.89
CA ASN A 840 -22.85 15.52 -22.02
C ASN A 840 -21.65 15.27 -22.94
N LEU A 841 -21.75 14.26 -23.81
CA LEU A 841 -20.80 14.09 -24.91
C LEU A 841 -20.74 15.34 -25.81
N MET A 842 -21.86 16.06 -25.89
CA MET A 842 -22.01 17.37 -26.54
C MET A 842 -21.32 18.55 -25.82
N ASP A 843 -20.68 18.35 -24.67
CA ASP A 843 -19.82 19.35 -24.02
C ASP A 843 -18.32 19.13 -24.38
N PHE A 844 -18.01 18.07 -25.15
CA PHE A 844 -16.67 17.78 -25.67
C PHE A 844 -16.53 18.11 -27.17
N PHE A 845 -17.65 18.04 -27.91
CA PHE A 845 -17.81 18.67 -29.20
C PHE A 845 -18.28 20.13 -29.01
N ASP A 846 -17.98 21.02 -29.96
CA ASP A 846 -18.57 22.36 -29.94
C ASP A 846 -20.10 22.27 -30.09
N THR A 847 -20.84 23.05 -29.32
CA THR A 847 -22.31 23.10 -29.37
C THR A 847 -22.80 23.47 -30.77
N SER A 848 -23.89 22.85 -31.22
CA SER A 848 -24.43 22.93 -32.59
C SER A 848 -24.65 24.34 -33.14
N ASP A 849 -24.72 25.36 -32.30
CA ASP A 849 -24.91 26.77 -32.66
C ASP A 849 -23.78 27.32 -33.56
N THR A 850 -22.58 26.71 -33.57
CA THR A 850 -21.52 27.05 -34.54
C THR A 850 -21.63 26.32 -35.89
N MET A 851 -22.61 25.42 -36.08
CA MET A 851 -22.83 24.72 -37.35
C MET A 851 -23.91 25.36 -38.24
N ALA A 852 -24.53 26.46 -37.79
CA ALA A 852 -25.53 27.20 -38.57
C ALA A 852 -24.93 28.13 -39.64
N ASP A 853 -23.66 28.54 -39.51
CA ASP A 853 -22.98 29.45 -40.45
C ASP A 853 -22.15 28.70 -41.51
N SER A 854 -22.51 28.90 -42.78
CA SER A 854 -22.01 28.12 -43.92
C SER A 854 -20.62 28.51 -44.44
N LYS A 855 -19.63 28.65 -43.54
CA LYS A 855 -18.19 28.68 -43.89
C LYS A 855 -17.27 28.46 -42.67
N ILE A 856 -16.98 27.21 -42.32
CA ILE A 856 -15.95 26.88 -41.32
C ILE A 856 -14.56 27.19 -41.89
N ILE A 857 -13.96 28.29 -41.43
CA ILE A 857 -12.59 28.69 -41.79
C ILE A 857 -11.60 27.81 -41.03
N HIS A 858 -11.00 26.84 -41.72
CA HIS A 858 -9.90 26.04 -41.18
C HIS A 858 -8.55 26.71 -41.43
N GLY A 859 -7.61 26.56 -40.51
CA GLY A 859 -6.28 27.19 -40.60
C GLY A 859 -5.39 26.60 -41.70
N ARG A 860 -4.36 27.36 -42.09
CA ARG A 860 -3.21 26.84 -42.86
C ARG A 860 -2.29 26.01 -41.96
N TRP A 861 -1.47 25.15 -42.56
CA TRP A 861 -0.42 24.43 -41.84
C TRP A 861 0.72 25.36 -41.44
N TRP A 862 1.47 24.97 -40.40
CA TRP A 862 2.63 25.73 -39.94
C TRP A 862 3.84 25.49 -40.86
N HIS A 863 4.41 26.57 -41.40
CA HIS A 863 5.65 26.52 -42.18
C HIS A 863 6.87 26.46 -41.26
N MET A 864 7.95 25.84 -41.74
CA MET A 864 9.16 25.61 -40.93
C MET A 864 9.80 26.91 -40.43
N ASP A 865 9.78 28.00 -41.20
CA ASP A 865 10.41 29.27 -40.82
C ASP A 865 9.71 29.95 -39.63
N GLU A 866 8.39 29.85 -39.55
CA GLU A 866 7.62 30.34 -38.40
C GLU A 866 7.88 29.51 -37.14
N LEU A 867 8.06 28.20 -37.31
CA LEU A 867 8.39 27.27 -36.23
C LEU A 867 9.84 27.45 -35.76
N ARG A 868 10.78 27.77 -36.66
CA ARG A 868 12.18 28.15 -36.33
C ARG A 868 12.25 29.39 -35.44
N LEU A 869 11.23 30.24 -35.42
CA LEU A 869 11.10 31.40 -34.53
C LEU A 869 10.41 31.13 -33.17
N LYS A 870 9.86 29.93 -32.93
CA LYS A 870 9.18 29.58 -31.65
C LYS A 870 10.14 28.93 -30.64
N SER A 871 9.90 29.12 -29.34
CA SER A 871 10.70 28.44 -28.31
C SER A 871 10.49 26.92 -28.35
N ASN A 872 11.42 26.13 -27.80
CA ASN A 872 11.23 24.68 -27.68
C ASN A 872 10.01 24.31 -26.82
N GLU A 873 9.66 25.14 -25.84
CA GLU A 873 8.46 24.95 -25.01
C GLU A 873 7.18 25.18 -25.82
N ASP A 874 7.17 26.20 -26.69
CA ASP A 874 6.01 26.52 -27.53
C ASP A 874 5.84 25.52 -28.67
N LEU A 875 6.93 24.99 -29.24
CA LEU A 875 6.86 23.86 -30.17
C LEU A 875 6.27 22.60 -29.52
N HIS A 876 6.60 22.35 -28.24
CA HIS A 876 6.04 21.22 -27.49
C HIS A 876 4.54 21.43 -27.14
N LYS A 877 4.14 22.65 -26.76
CA LYS A 877 2.72 23.03 -26.60
C LYS A 877 1.94 22.88 -27.91
N LEU A 878 2.49 23.38 -29.01
CA LEU A 878 1.87 23.31 -30.34
C LEU A 878 1.73 21.86 -30.83
N TRP A 879 2.74 21.01 -30.61
CA TRP A 879 2.66 19.57 -30.88
C TRP A 879 1.50 18.92 -30.11
N TYR A 880 1.29 19.28 -28.83
CA TYR A 880 0.18 18.76 -28.04
C TYR A 880 -1.19 19.22 -28.56
N VAL A 881 -1.32 20.48 -29.00
CA VAL A 881 -2.56 21.01 -29.62
C VAL A 881 -2.86 20.26 -30.93
N LEU A 882 -1.88 20.14 -31.83
CA LEU A 882 -2.02 19.42 -33.09
C LEU A 882 -2.34 17.93 -32.89
N LEU A 883 -1.72 17.29 -31.89
CA LEU A 883 -2.03 15.90 -31.53
C LEU A 883 -3.47 15.74 -31.02
N LYS A 884 -3.99 16.69 -30.22
CA LYS A 884 -5.40 16.68 -29.79
C LYS A 884 -6.33 16.83 -31.00
N GLU A 885 -6.06 17.79 -31.89
CA GLU A 885 -6.88 18.03 -33.07
C GLU A 885 -6.87 16.83 -34.04
N ARG A 886 -5.70 16.24 -34.30
CA ARG A 886 -5.56 15.02 -35.11
C ARG A 886 -6.39 13.86 -34.56
N ASN A 887 -6.37 13.65 -33.24
CA ASN A 887 -7.15 12.59 -32.61
C ASN A 887 -8.66 12.84 -32.74
N VAL A 888 -9.13 14.08 -32.57
CA VAL A 888 -10.55 14.43 -32.77
C VAL A 888 -10.97 14.17 -34.21
N LEU A 889 -10.18 14.59 -35.20
CA LEU A 889 -10.52 14.38 -36.62
C LEU A 889 -10.51 12.89 -37.00
N LEU A 890 -9.57 12.08 -36.49
CA LEU A 890 -9.56 10.63 -36.73
C LEU A 890 -10.76 9.92 -36.09
N THR A 891 -11.20 10.34 -34.90
CA THR A 891 -12.44 9.81 -34.29
C THR A 891 -13.68 10.23 -35.09
N MET A 892 -13.72 11.47 -35.59
CA MET A 892 -14.80 11.91 -36.49
C MET A 892 -14.77 11.16 -37.83
N GLU A 893 -13.61 10.95 -38.44
CA GLU A 893 -13.48 10.19 -39.69
C GLU A 893 -14.04 8.77 -39.56
N GLU A 894 -13.72 8.08 -38.45
CA GLU A 894 -14.23 6.72 -38.18
C GLU A 894 -15.74 6.71 -37.86
N GLU A 895 -16.27 7.74 -37.17
CA GLU A 895 -17.71 7.86 -36.93
C GLU A 895 -18.47 8.17 -38.24
N PHE A 896 -18.00 9.10 -39.07
CA PHE A 896 -18.57 9.35 -40.41
C PHE A 896 -18.51 8.09 -41.29
N ARG A 897 -17.41 7.33 -41.23
CA ARG A 897 -17.26 6.01 -41.87
C ARG A 897 -18.26 4.98 -41.33
N TYR A 898 -18.58 5.00 -40.04
CA TYR A 898 -19.59 4.12 -39.42
C TYR A 898 -21.02 4.50 -39.82
N GLN A 899 -21.35 5.80 -39.80
CA GLN A 899 -22.65 6.33 -40.25
C GLN A 899 -22.82 6.31 -41.79
N HIS A 900 -21.78 5.91 -42.54
CA HIS A 900 -21.72 5.88 -44.01
C HIS A 900 -21.85 7.27 -44.68
N GLU A 901 -21.52 8.34 -43.96
CA GLU A 901 -21.54 9.72 -44.43
C GLU A 901 -20.16 10.21 -44.91
N LEU A 902 -20.14 11.28 -45.71
CA LEU A 902 -18.91 11.89 -46.24
C LEU A 902 -18.26 12.81 -45.21
N PHE A 903 -17.09 12.42 -44.70
CA PHE A 903 -16.33 13.20 -43.71
C PHE A 903 -16.04 14.64 -44.19
N PRO A 904 -16.46 15.69 -43.45
CA PRO A 904 -16.37 17.07 -43.91
C PRO A 904 -14.95 17.65 -43.81
N ASN A 905 -14.43 18.14 -44.94
CA ASN A 905 -13.12 18.80 -45.08
C ASN A 905 -11.91 17.93 -44.66
N PRO A 906 -11.64 16.80 -45.34
CA PRO A 906 -10.55 15.87 -45.02
C PRO A 906 -9.16 16.54 -44.99
N GLU A 907 -8.94 17.58 -45.80
CA GLU A 907 -7.69 18.36 -45.86
C GLU A 907 -7.20 18.90 -44.49
N ARG A 908 -8.06 18.97 -43.47
CA ARG A 908 -7.63 19.34 -42.11
C ARG A 908 -6.63 18.33 -41.54
N ILE A 909 -6.79 17.04 -41.82
CA ILE A 909 -5.88 15.98 -41.34
C ILE A 909 -4.49 16.22 -41.95
N ASP A 910 -4.41 16.38 -43.27
CA ASP A 910 -3.17 16.66 -44.01
C ASP A 910 -2.44 17.89 -43.47
N LYS A 911 -3.17 19.00 -43.23
CA LYS A 911 -2.62 20.26 -42.72
C LYS A 911 -2.06 20.14 -41.30
N ILE A 912 -2.63 19.25 -40.48
CA ILE A 912 -2.12 18.95 -39.14
C ILE A 912 -0.89 18.04 -39.24
N GLU A 913 -0.91 17.00 -40.07
CA GLU A 913 0.23 16.11 -40.26
C GLU A 913 1.46 16.85 -40.81
N GLU A 914 1.27 17.74 -41.78
CA GLU A 914 2.35 18.60 -42.31
C GLU A 914 2.91 19.54 -41.24
N SER A 915 2.03 20.13 -40.41
CA SER A 915 2.45 20.95 -39.28
C SER A 915 3.29 20.16 -38.27
N MET A 916 2.88 18.93 -37.93
CA MET A 916 3.63 18.05 -37.03
C MET A 916 4.97 17.61 -37.66
N ARG A 917 4.99 17.28 -38.95
CA ARG A 917 6.21 16.94 -39.71
C ARG A 917 7.22 18.08 -39.72
N ASN A 918 6.74 19.32 -39.90
CA ASN A 918 7.56 20.52 -39.85
C ASN A 918 8.11 20.81 -38.45
N ILE A 919 7.32 20.64 -37.38
CA ILE A 919 7.81 20.75 -35.99
C ILE A 919 8.93 19.72 -35.74
N LEU A 920 8.75 18.47 -36.14
CA LEU A 920 9.75 17.42 -35.97
C LEU A 920 11.05 17.73 -36.72
N ASN A 921 10.97 18.30 -37.93
CA ASN A 921 12.13 18.72 -38.69
C ASN A 921 12.87 19.90 -38.03
N VAL A 922 12.17 20.93 -37.54
CA VAL A 922 12.80 22.07 -36.82
C VAL A 922 13.45 21.62 -35.51
N VAL A 923 12.84 20.69 -34.77
CA VAL A 923 13.46 20.09 -33.57
C VAL A 923 14.70 19.25 -33.94
N ARG A 924 14.67 18.50 -35.05
CA ARG A 924 15.84 17.81 -35.59
C ARG A 924 16.97 18.77 -35.96
N GLU A 925 16.67 19.86 -36.69
CA GLU A 925 17.64 20.90 -37.06
C GLU A 925 18.35 21.48 -35.83
N ARG A 926 17.58 21.87 -34.81
CA ARG A 926 18.12 22.40 -33.54
C ARG A 926 19.01 21.37 -32.82
N ASN A 927 18.58 20.12 -32.75
CA ASN A 927 19.37 19.05 -32.14
C ASN A 927 20.67 18.76 -32.91
N ILE A 928 20.65 18.79 -34.24
CA ILE A 928 21.85 18.63 -35.07
C ILE A 928 22.82 19.79 -34.83
N ALA A 929 22.35 21.04 -34.85
CA ALA A 929 23.16 22.23 -34.60
C ALA A 929 23.80 22.22 -33.20
N TYR A 930 23.02 21.86 -32.18
CA TYR A 930 23.49 21.75 -30.79
C TYR A 930 24.58 20.68 -30.63
N ASN A 931 24.37 19.47 -31.18
CA ASN A 931 25.37 18.40 -31.11
C ASN A 931 26.64 18.74 -31.93
N LEU A 932 26.51 19.44 -33.07
CA LEU A 932 27.66 19.94 -33.84
C LEU A 932 28.49 20.94 -33.03
N LEU A 933 27.85 21.86 -32.31
CA LEU A 933 28.51 22.85 -31.47
C LEU A 933 29.23 22.23 -30.27
N GLU A 934 28.61 21.29 -29.55
CA GLU A 934 29.24 20.69 -28.36
C GLU A 934 30.18 19.51 -28.66
N THR A 935 29.98 18.77 -29.75
CA THR A 935 30.69 17.49 -30.00
C THR A 935 31.35 17.36 -31.38
N GLY A 936 31.19 18.36 -32.25
CA GLY A 936 31.68 18.31 -33.64
C GLY A 936 30.99 17.27 -34.53
N LYS A 937 29.86 16.68 -34.08
CA LYS A 937 29.14 15.59 -34.75
C LYS A 937 27.64 15.85 -34.75
N THR A 938 26.92 15.39 -35.77
CA THR A 938 25.50 15.70 -36.00
C THR A 938 24.51 15.09 -35.00
N GLY A 939 24.94 14.26 -34.04
CA GLY A 939 24.08 13.56 -33.08
C GLY A 939 23.20 12.44 -33.67
N GLU A 940 22.76 12.55 -34.93
CA GLU A 940 22.02 11.48 -35.62
C GLU A 940 22.87 10.22 -35.82
N GLN A 941 22.27 9.06 -35.59
CA GLN A 941 22.89 7.77 -35.86
C GLN A 941 23.02 7.54 -37.37
N GLN A 942 24.26 7.38 -37.83
CA GLN A 942 24.57 7.15 -39.24
C GLN A 942 23.99 5.81 -39.73
N PRO A 943 23.44 5.75 -40.96
CA PRO A 943 22.99 4.49 -41.54
C PRO A 943 24.16 3.56 -41.84
N ILE A 944 23.99 2.28 -41.52
CA ILE A 944 25.02 1.25 -41.66
C ILE A 944 24.63 0.22 -42.72
N PHE A 945 25.59 -0.22 -43.53
CA PHE A 945 25.40 -1.39 -44.38
C PHE A 945 25.37 -2.65 -43.53
N ARG A 946 24.32 -3.46 -43.65
CA ARG A 946 24.17 -4.73 -42.92
C ARG A 946 23.91 -5.86 -43.91
N LYS A 947 24.67 -6.95 -43.81
CA LYS A 947 24.35 -8.17 -44.56
C LYS A 947 23.09 -8.80 -43.99
N THR A 948 22.17 -9.15 -44.88
CA THR A 948 20.96 -9.91 -44.58
C THR A 948 21.28 -11.40 -44.39
N SER A 949 20.32 -12.19 -43.91
CA SER A 949 20.45 -13.65 -43.74
C SER A 949 20.75 -14.41 -45.05
N PHE A 950 20.61 -13.75 -46.20
CA PHE A 950 20.93 -14.27 -47.54
C PHE A 950 22.23 -13.65 -48.12
N GLY A 951 23.08 -13.05 -47.28
CA GLY A 951 24.38 -12.50 -47.66
C GLY A 951 24.36 -11.12 -48.34
N LEU A 952 23.24 -10.72 -48.93
CA LEU A 952 23.04 -9.42 -49.59
C LEU A 952 23.23 -8.26 -48.60
N LEU A 953 24.06 -7.29 -48.97
CA LEU A 953 24.24 -6.03 -48.25
C LEU A 953 23.03 -5.12 -48.46
N ARG A 954 22.42 -4.63 -47.38
CA ARG A 954 21.33 -3.64 -47.44
C ARG A 954 21.61 -2.48 -46.47
N PHE A 955 21.25 -1.27 -46.87
CA PHE A 955 21.43 -0.07 -46.07
C PHE A 955 20.38 -0.01 -44.95
N TYR A 956 20.80 0.26 -43.71
CA TYR A 956 19.93 0.24 -42.52
C TYR A 956 20.19 1.47 -41.65
N LYS A 957 19.23 2.40 -41.59
CA LYS A 957 19.25 3.49 -40.60
C LYS A 957 18.69 2.98 -39.27
N PRO A 958 19.49 2.95 -38.19
CA PRO A 958 19.02 2.47 -36.89
C PRO A 958 17.95 3.41 -36.30
N LYS A 959 17.08 2.86 -35.44
CA LYS A 959 16.03 3.59 -34.72
C LYS A 959 16.35 3.68 -33.23
N HIS A 960 15.94 4.75 -32.58
CA HIS A 960 16.22 5.02 -31.15
C HIS A 960 15.58 3.99 -30.19
N HIS A 961 14.59 3.21 -30.65
CA HIS A 961 13.99 2.10 -29.90
C HIS A 961 14.24 0.77 -30.62
N ILE A 962 14.53 -0.28 -29.85
CA ILE A 962 14.56 -1.65 -30.35
C ILE A 962 13.10 -2.10 -30.50
N VAL A 963 12.63 -2.29 -31.75
CA VAL A 963 11.32 -2.90 -32.00
C VAL A 963 11.38 -4.37 -31.55
N PRO A 964 10.51 -4.82 -30.61
CA PRO A 964 10.54 -6.19 -30.11
C PRO A 964 10.42 -7.24 -31.22
N PRO A 965 11.08 -8.42 -31.12
CA PRO A 965 11.06 -9.45 -32.16
C PRO A 965 9.67 -9.87 -32.66
N HIS A 966 8.64 -9.78 -31.81
CA HIS A 966 7.26 -10.12 -32.16
C HIS A 966 6.50 -8.99 -32.89
N MET A 967 6.91 -7.72 -32.72
CA MET A 967 6.41 -6.56 -33.47
C MET A 967 7.21 -6.31 -34.75
N ASN A 968 8.46 -6.78 -34.81
CA ASN A 968 9.32 -6.66 -35.98
C ASN A 968 8.93 -7.72 -37.04
N THR A 969 8.04 -7.33 -37.96
CA THR A 969 7.56 -8.16 -39.08
C THR A 969 8.69 -8.76 -39.92
N TRP A 970 9.74 -7.97 -40.19
CA TRP A 970 10.94 -8.45 -40.91
C TRP A 970 11.78 -9.46 -40.11
N TYR A 971 11.82 -9.37 -38.78
CA TYR A 971 12.54 -10.35 -37.95
C TYR A 971 11.81 -11.70 -37.93
N LYS A 972 10.48 -11.68 -37.80
CA LYS A 972 9.61 -12.87 -37.97
C LYS A 972 9.84 -13.54 -39.34
N LEU A 973 10.00 -12.75 -40.41
CA LEU A 973 10.22 -13.24 -41.77
C LEU A 973 11.60 -13.89 -41.98
N LEU A 974 12.64 -13.40 -41.30
CA LEU A 974 14.04 -13.77 -41.56
C LEU A 974 14.61 -14.90 -40.69
N TRP A 975 14.02 -15.21 -39.53
CA TRP A 975 14.64 -16.10 -38.53
C TRP A 975 13.77 -17.27 -38.05
N GLY A 976 12.57 -17.46 -38.62
CA GLY A 976 11.73 -18.63 -38.41
C GLY A 976 12.24 -19.89 -39.14
N ASN A 977 13.26 -20.57 -38.59
CA ASN A 977 13.68 -21.89 -39.07
C ASN A 977 12.60 -22.96 -38.75
N ARG A 978 12.31 -23.98 -39.57
CA ARG A 978 12.75 -24.30 -40.96
C ARG A 978 11.78 -25.31 -41.61
N LYS A 979 11.86 -25.42 -42.95
CA LYS A 979 11.05 -26.25 -43.88
C LYS A 979 9.57 -25.83 -44.05
N PRO A 980 9.03 -25.78 -45.28
CA PRO A 980 7.65 -25.34 -45.54
C PRO A 980 6.66 -26.47 -45.25
N SER A 981 5.71 -26.24 -44.35
CA SER A 981 4.66 -27.21 -44.01
C SER A 981 3.40 -26.98 -44.86
N LYS A 982 2.40 -27.87 -44.74
CA LYS A 982 1.04 -27.68 -45.30
C LYS A 982 0.47 -26.30 -44.96
N TRP A 983 0.76 -25.81 -43.74
CA TRP A 983 0.33 -24.49 -43.26
C TRP A 983 0.99 -23.32 -43.98
N THR A 984 2.24 -23.45 -44.45
CA THR A 984 2.90 -22.37 -45.22
C THR A 984 2.13 -22.08 -46.51
N LYS A 985 1.70 -23.12 -47.24
CA LYS A 985 0.86 -22.97 -48.44
C LYS A 985 -0.55 -22.43 -48.14
N ILE A 986 -1.14 -22.82 -47.01
CA ILE A 986 -2.44 -22.29 -46.55
C ILE A 986 -2.33 -20.81 -46.19
N MET A 987 -1.24 -20.41 -45.52
CA MET A 987 -0.98 -19.02 -45.14
C MET A 987 -0.65 -18.14 -46.34
N GLU A 988 0.10 -18.66 -47.32
CA GLU A 988 0.35 -18.00 -48.61
C GLU A 988 -0.95 -17.84 -49.43
N ARG A 989 -1.85 -18.83 -49.40
CA ARG A 989 -3.19 -18.72 -50.01
C ARG A 989 -4.03 -17.62 -49.33
N ARG A 990 -4.12 -17.64 -48.00
CA ARG A 990 -4.85 -16.61 -47.21
C ARG A 990 -4.25 -15.21 -47.34
N TYR A 991 -2.93 -15.07 -47.39
CA TYR A 991 -2.27 -13.78 -47.58
C TYR A 991 -2.64 -13.16 -48.94
N ASN A 992 -2.65 -13.99 -50.00
CA ASN A 992 -3.08 -13.55 -51.32
C ASN A 992 -4.61 -13.30 -51.39
N GLU A 993 -5.44 -14.04 -50.65
CA GLU A 993 -6.88 -13.73 -50.51
C GLU A 993 -7.10 -12.37 -49.82
N VAL A 994 -6.41 -12.09 -48.70
CA VAL A 994 -6.50 -10.78 -48.01
C VAL A 994 -6.03 -9.65 -48.93
N LYS A 995 -4.86 -9.78 -49.57
CA LYS A 995 -4.32 -8.76 -50.48
C LYS A 995 -5.24 -8.48 -51.67
N ASN A 996 -5.82 -9.53 -52.28
CA ASN A 996 -6.78 -9.36 -53.38
C ASN A 996 -8.08 -8.68 -52.89
N ASN A 997 -8.53 -8.95 -51.66
CA ASN A 997 -9.71 -8.29 -51.09
C ASN A 997 -9.44 -6.82 -50.75
N GLU A 998 -8.26 -6.49 -50.22
CA GLU A 998 -7.81 -5.11 -49.98
C GLU A 998 -7.74 -4.33 -51.31
N GLU A 999 -7.12 -4.90 -52.36
CA GLU A 999 -7.09 -4.30 -53.71
C GLU A 999 -8.49 -4.10 -54.32
N HIS A 1000 -9.42 -5.03 -54.08
CA HIS A 1000 -10.81 -4.90 -54.56
C HIS A 1000 -11.57 -3.80 -53.81
N LEU A 1001 -11.43 -3.72 -52.49
CA LEU A 1001 -12.04 -2.66 -51.66
C LEU A 1001 -11.49 -1.27 -52.01
N GLU A 1002 -10.19 -1.18 -52.29
CA GLU A 1002 -9.57 0.09 -52.72
C GLU A 1002 -10.06 0.52 -54.12
N MET A 1003 -10.21 -0.43 -55.05
CA MET A 1003 -10.83 -0.17 -56.36
C MET A 1003 -12.30 0.25 -56.25
N GLU A 1004 -13.07 -0.26 -55.28
CA GLU A 1004 -14.44 0.20 -55.01
C GLU A 1004 -14.49 1.59 -54.38
N ARG A 1005 -13.54 1.94 -53.49
CA ARG A 1005 -13.39 3.30 -52.95
C ARG A 1005 -13.07 4.29 -54.06
N ILE A 1006 -12.12 4.00 -54.93
CA ILE A 1006 -11.75 4.85 -56.07
C ILE A 1006 -12.96 5.05 -57.00
N LYS A 1007 -13.71 3.98 -57.34
CA LYS A 1007 -14.95 4.10 -58.12
C LYS A 1007 -15.97 5.03 -57.45
N LYS A 1008 -16.28 4.82 -56.17
CA LYS A 1008 -17.22 5.69 -55.41
C LYS A 1008 -16.77 7.16 -55.39
N VAL A 1009 -15.47 7.43 -55.28
CA VAL A 1009 -14.93 8.81 -55.34
C VAL A 1009 -15.12 9.39 -56.74
N VAL A 1010 -14.81 8.65 -57.80
CA VAL A 1010 -14.96 9.14 -59.19
C VAL A 1010 -16.42 9.33 -59.57
N ASP A 1011 -17.31 8.42 -59.16
CA ASP A 1011 -18.75 8.52 -59.40
C ASP A 1011 -19.34 9.73 -58.65
N ASN A 1012 -18.90 10.02 -57.42
CA ASN A 1012 -19.25 11.26 -56.71
C ASN A 1012 -18.69 12.52 -57.40
N VAL A 1013 -17.48 12.46 -58.00
CA VAL A 1013 -16.89 13.57 -58.76
C VAL A 1013 -17.70 13.85 -60.03
N ILE A 1014 -18.13 12.81 -60.74
CA ILE A 1014 -18.93 12.93 -61.97
C ILE A 1014 -20.35 13.40 -61.66
N GLN A 1015 -20.98 12.88 -60.60
CA GLN A 1015 -22.27 13.37 -60.11
C GLN A 1015 -22.23 14.86 -59.73
N LYS A 1016 -21.06 15.37 -59.30
CA LYS A 1016 -20.81 16.78 -59.01
C LYS A 1016 -20.41 17.62 -60.23
N TYR A 1017 -19.85 17.00 -61.27
CA TYR A 1017 -19.41 17.64 -62.52
C TYR A 1017 -19.82 16.81 -63.75
N PRO A 1018 -21.11 16.78 -64.15
CA PRO A 1018 -21.63 15.81 -65.12
C PRO A 1018 -21.06 15.91 -66.55
N HIS A 1019 -20.30 16.95 -66.87
CA HIS A 1019 -19.58 17.06 -68.14
C HIS A 1019 -18.38 16.09 -68.22
N LEU A 1020 -17.83 15.66 -67.08
CA LEU A 1020 -16.70 14.70 -67.00
C LEU A 1020 -17.12 13.23 -67.18
N GLU A 1021 -18.42 12.94 -67.31
CA GLU A 1021 -18.94 11.58 -67.56
C GLU A 1021 -18.28 10.93 -68.80
N LYS A 1022 -18.02 11.74 -69.84
CA LYS A 1022 -17.37 11.28 -71.08
C LYS A 1022 -15.89 10.94 -70.91
N ASP A 1023 -15.25 11.51 -69.89
CA ASP A 1023 -13.82 11.34 -69.58
C ASP A 1023 -13.63 10.46 -68.33
N ARG A 1024 -14.66 9.69 -67.93
CA ARG A 1024 -14.69 8.89 -66.68
C ARG A 1024 -13.48 7.97 -66.49
N GLU A 1025 -12.96 7.39 -67.57
CA GLU A 1025 -11.77 6.54 -67.52
C GLU A 1025 -10.49 7.35 -67.25
N PHE A 1026 -10.33 8.51 -67.90
CA PHE A 1026 -9.22 9.43 -67.62
C PHE A 1026 -9.27 10.00 -66.19
N VAL A 1027 -10.47 10.27 -65.66
CA VAL A 1027 -10.65 10.67 -64.26
C VAL A 1027 -10.28 9.53 -63.30
N MET A 1028 -10.68 8.28 -63.58
CA MET A 1028 -10.24 7.09 -62.83
C MET A 1028 -8.73 6.91 -62.84
N GLU A 1029 -8.10 7.01 -64.02
CA GLU A 1029 -6.67 6.78 -64.21
C GLU A 1029 -5.83 7.86 -63.51
N ARG A 1030 -6.21 9.13 -63.65
CA ARG A 1030 -5.57 10.26 -62.97
C ARG A 1030 -5.75 10.26 -61.45
N TYR A 1031 -6.79 9.60 -60.93
CA TYR A 1031 -6.94 9.34 -59.49
C TYR A 1031 -6.05 8.17 -59.02
N LYS A 1032 -5.77 7.17 -59.86
CA LYS A 1032 -4.79 6.10 -59.57
C LYS A 1032 -3.35 6.59 -59.56
N GLU A 1033 -2.90 7.29 -60.62
CA GLU A 1033 -1.54 7.83 -60.72
C GLU A 1033 -1.15 8.65 -59.46
N ARG A 1034 -2.13 9.38 -58.92
CA ARG A 1034 -1.98 10.23 -57.73
C ARG A 1034 -1.83 9.44 -56.42
N LEU A 1035 -2.24 8.17 -56.38
CA LEU A 1035 -2.06 7.24 -55.25
C LEU A 1035 -0.79 6.39 -55.39
N GLU A 1036 -0.34 6.11 -56.62
CA GLU A 1036 0.83 5.25 -56.86
C GLU A 1036 2.17 5.94 -56.51
N CYS A 1037 2.17 7.24 -56.26
CA CYS A 1037 3.36 8.06 -55.97
C CYS A 1037 4.12 7.75 -54.65
N GLU A 1038 3.65 6.83 -53.80
CA GLU A 1038 4.39 6.40 -52.57
C GLU A 1038 4.95 4.96 -52.60
N PHE A 1039 4.74 4.18 -53.68
CA PHE A 1039 5.17 2.77 -53.71
C PHE A 1039 6.25 2.47 -54.76
N VAL A 1040 7.40 1.96 -54.28
CA VAL A 1040 8.52 1.49 -55.11
C VAL A 1040 8.19 0.13 -55.74
N GLU A 1041 8.41 0.01 -57.05
CA GLU A 1041 8.12 -1.19 -57.84
C GLU A 1041 8.77 -2.49 -57.34
N ILE A 1042 8.14 -3.62 -57.67
CA ILE A 1042 8.67 -4.98 -57.47
C ILE A 1042 8.84 -5.66 -58.85
N PRO A 1043 10.01 -6.23 -59.19
CA PRO A 1043 10.27 -6.73 -60.55
C PRO A 1043 9.33 -7.84 -61.06
N ASP A 1044 9.11 -7.83 -62.37
CA ASP A 1044 8.13 -8.58 -63.18
C ASP A 1044 8.00 -10.11 -63.00
N ARG A 1045 8.89 -10.74 -62.23
CA ARG A 1045 9.13 -12.20 -62.28
C ARG A 1045 8.03 -13.09 -61.67
N PHE A 1046 6.87 -12.53 -61.34
CA PHE A 1046 5.77 -13.22 -60.64
C PHE A 1046 4.42 -13.22 -61.36
N LYS A 1047 4.27 -12.58 -62.54
CA LYS A 1047 2.97 -12.39 -63.22
C LYS A 1047 2.23 -13.69 -63.65
N ASN A 1048 2.89 -14.84 -63.73
CA ASN A 1048 2.33 -16.08 -64.31
C ASN A 1048 2.26 -17.28 -63.35
N ARG A 1049 1.13 -17.46 -62.65
CA ARG A 1049 0.64 -18.78 -62.15
C ARG A 1049 -0.90 -18.85 -62.17
N PRO A 1050 -1.51 -20.01 -62.52
CA PRO A 1050 -2.97 -20.13 -62.69
C PRO A 1050 -3.74 -20.23 -61.37
N LYS A 1051 -4.99 -19.74 -61.37
CA LYS A 1051 -5.94 -19.88 -60.25
C LYS A 1051 -6.59 -21.28 -60.26
N LEU A 1052 -6.80 -21.87 -59.08
CA LEU A 1052 -7.52 -23.14 -58.90
C LEU A 1052 -8.73 -22.98 -57.96
N LYS A 1053 -9.87 -23.54 -58.37
CA LYS A 1053 -11.19 -23.39 -57.73
C LYS A 1053 -11.27 -24.13 -56.37
N PRO A 1054 -12.23 -23.76 -55.49
CA PRO A 1054 -12.51 -24.47 -54.25
C PRO A 1054 -13.64 -25.50 -54.41
N HIS A 1055 -13.44 -26.72 -53.91
CA HIS A 1055 -14.40 -27.55 -53.17
C HIS A 1055 -13.69 -28.85 -52.71
N GLU A 1056 -14.27 -29.53 -51.70
CA GLU A 1056 -13.78 -30.77 -51.07
C GLU A 1056 -12.43 -30.61 -50.30
N THR A 1057 -12.15 -31.30 -49.20
CA THR A 1057 -12.73 -32.51 -48.57
C THR A 1057 -12.93 -32.37 -47.05
N VAL A 1058 -13.78 -33.23 -46.48
CA VAL A 1058 -13.82 -33.60 -45.04
C VAL A 1058 -12.62 -34.53 -44.72
N TRP A 1059 -12.18 -34.67 -43.45
CA TRP A 1059 -11.81 -35.97 -42.82
C TRP A 1059 -11.41 -35.82 -41.34
N ASP A 1060 -11.79 -36.86 -40.59
CA ASP A 1060 -11.72 -37.19 -39.16
C ASP A 1060 -10.41 -36.93 -38.38
N GLU A 1061 -10.47 -36.93 -37.04
CA GLU A 1061 -9.33 -36.73 -36.12
C GLU A 1061 -8.88 -38.01 -35.35
N ASP A 1062 -9.66 -39.09 -35.35
CA ASP A 1062 -9.63 -40.12 -34.29
C ASP A 1062 -8.43 -41.13 -34.32
N GLU A 1063 -7.50 -41.01 -35.28
CA GLU A 1063 -6.42 -42.02 -35.45
C GLU A 1063 -5.08 -41.71 -34.74
N PHE A 1064 -4.77 -40.43 -34.45
CA PHE A 1064 -3.38 -40.04 -34.12
C PHE A 1064 -2.92 -40.41 -32.70
N TYR A 1065 -3.82 -40.75 -31.77
CA TYR A 1065 -3.50 -40.94 -30.35
C TYR A 1065 -3.00 -42.34 -29.95
N LYS A 1066 -2.84 -43.29 -30.88
CA LYS A 1066 -2.66 -44.72 -30.56
C LYS A 1066 -1.22 -45.25 -30.37
N LYS A 1067 -0.17 -44.45 -30.56
CA LYS A 1067 1.22 -44.85 -30.25
C LYS A 1067 2.05 -43.68 -29.68
N GLY A 1068 2.59 -43.87 -28.48
CA GLY A 1068 3.60 -42.99 -27.90
C GLY A 1068 4.81 -43.77 -27.42
N VAL A 1069 6.01 -43.27 -27.72
CA VAL A 1069 7.31 -43.69 -27.15
C VAL A 1069 8.17 -42.43 -27.00
N TYR A 1070 9.01 -42.41 -25.97
CA TYR A 1070 10.09 -41.44 -25.73
C TYR A 1070 11.42 -42.15 -26.02
N ASP A 1071 12.30 -41.57 -26.84
CA ASP A 1071 13.76 -41.81 -26.87
C ASP A 1071 14.40 -40.59 -27.57
N ASP A 1072 15.28 -39.86 -26.88
CA ASP A 1072 16.75 -39.99 -26.83
C ASP A 1072 17.44 -39.15 -27.94
N PRO A 1073 18.15 -38.04 -27.58
CA PRO A 1073 18.84 -37.19 -28.56
C PRO A 1073 20.03 -37.83 -29.31
N ASN A 1074 20.53 -38.99 -28.87
CA ASN A 1074 21.81 -39.53 -29.36
C ASN A 1074 21.65 -40.67 -30.38
N LYS A 1075 21.35 -40.31 -31.64
CA LYS A 1075 21.73 -41.13 -32.82
C LYS A 1075 21.67 -40.34 -34.13
N ASP A 1076 22.84 -40.15 -34.73
CA ASP A 1076 22.95 -39.98 -36.18
C ASP A 1076 22.70 -41.34 -36.86
N ASP A 1077 21.94 -41.36 -37.96
CA ASP A 1077 22.41 -41.88 -39.26
C ASP A 1077 21.29 -41.81 -40.34
N TYR A 1078 21.58 -42.36 -41.53
CA TYR A 1078 20.99 -41.97 -42.82
C TYR A 1078 19.78 -42.79 -43.33
N GLU A 1079 19.13 -42.18 -44.32
CA GLU A 1079 18.36 -42.78 -45.43
C GLU A 1079 16.94 -43.35 -45.21
N ILE A 1080 16.13 -43.22 -46.27
CA ILE A 1080 14.69 -43.55 -46.34
C ILE A 1080 14.43 -44.25 -47.67
N VAL A 1081 14.27 -45.59 -47.66
CA VAL A 1081 13.99 -46.37 -48.88
C VAL A 1081 12.95 -47.48 -48.62
N VAL A 1082 11.72 -47.23 -49.10
CA VAL A 1082 10.77 -48.22 -49.70
C VAL A 1082 10.05 -49.25 -48.79
N LYS A 1083 8.73 -49.08 -48.71
CA LYS A 1083 7.62 -50.07 -48.71
C LYS A 1083 7.73 -51.34 -47.81
N LYS A 1084 6.71 -51.48 -46.96
CA LYS A 1084 5.48 -52.14 -47.44
C LYS A 1084 4.23 -51.46 -46.89
#